data_AF-A0A355FCF9-F1
#
_entry.id   AF-A0A355FCF9-F1
#
_cell.length_a   1.000
_cell.length_b   1.000
_cell.length_c   1.000
_cell.angle_alpha   90.00
_cell.angle_beta   90.00
_cell.angle_gamma   90.00
#
_symmetry.space_group_name_H-M   'P 1'
#
loop_
_entity.id
_entity.type
_entity.pdbx_description
1 polymer ?
#
loop_
_entity_poly.entity_id
_entity_poly.type
_entity_poly.pdbx_seq_one_letter_code
_entity_poly.pdbx_strand_id
1 'polypeptide(L)'
;MSQVYPLDSLIRRLDPASLPDRPEPDERLVVFDAKREQALPKRPILAFGRDLRYYLVSTRARKVEGTGPVCKLKSRTTGLSLEIAMTYEARCAPGNEGRLVEALWRKAHPGAALDDLLTRWVDEFVLAPDHATRDLCLDFPAFKTELCSVLTRRAAQEAGLVLEPTLRPLIEDKLETIRLQTAFFPIRVRDSDEAVEVKITTDLDIDADNQIKALLTYRQLHQIESAVKEAVRRSLADEVTLHQLCYETKTRVRDLLIAAINLRLRDEGRRITFLQLESPLLAKRPPELWEFGHTVTCNILDHQGIQVEHRVQILLQDLGRFQVARIGDLEGWTRARLKRFTQELLFDKNYVDLLLDFDPDAEEIKRRMQGELAAIGCTIKQLIVIPNLDPLSWRHGLPLGDNEKSYMTHDARLEVRLNVVVKAKVTNLRDKRLTPYLRPQSRLLEDIQEVVYRETQHIMHGIDPERFYMRFQYTDKPGEKKPVREEIEGHVKAVLAERFAVDEVSVIAKPLETDLTKRLSRLLEGPHTLEVECFPLNDPSRGEEVIYRIDFDVEGVEQNGWHTFRSKSFPSFEDELAHLRKVMAEDIRSKVELAPREYRQFTDIGVQRTIEQVIHDSTRRKVINVFGLCVSVVTVTRCATIGEQHTHEAMAHAREQALTTGRHLLESKVQELVTLTTKKLDLIKAGVEADDPELKSVQDRIRDLETDVAPEHLDRGRREIAALLPGTSGSSGTDWAQLALMEPLHRKQISAAADKKDVQ
;
A
#
# COMPACT_ATOMS: atom_id res chain seq x y z
N MET A 1 49.91 48.23 -46.58
CA MET A 1 48.86 47.21 -46.79
C MET A 1 47.58 47.95 -47.13
N SER A 2 47.13 47.87 -48.39
CA SER A 2 45.89 48.50 -48.83
C SER A 2 44.71 47.81 -48.14
N GLN A 3 43.90 48.59 -47.43
CA GLN A 3 42.64 48.12 -46.86
C GLN A 3 41.76 47.66 -48.02
N VAL A 4 41.51 46.36 -48.11
CA VAL A 4 40.63 45.79 -49.14
C VAL A 4 39.21 46.14 -48.75
N TYR A 5 38.56 46.98 -49.56
CA TYR A 5 37.17 47.33 -49.35
C TYR A 5 36.28 46.31 -50.07
N PRO A 6 35.10 45.98 -49.53
CA PRO A 6 34.23 44.97 -50.14
C PRO A 6 33.89 45.28 -51.60
N LEU A 7 33.68 46.57 -51.92
CA LEU A 7 33.35 47.05 -53.26
C LEU A 7 34.51 46.98 -54.28
N ASP A 8 35.76 46.74 -53.85
CA ASP A 8 36.94 46.66 -54.74
C ASP A 8 36.83 45.52 -55.76
N SER A 9 36.08 44.48 -55.42
CA SER A 9 35.78 43.35 -56.33
C SER A 9 34.82 43.74 -57.46
N LEU A 10 34.06 44.83 -57.28
CA LEU A 10 33.09 45.33 -58.25
C LEU A 10 33.64 46.52 -59.04
N ILE A 11 34.31 47.46 -58.37
CA ILE A 11 34.89 48.66 -58.97
C ILE A 11 36.18 49.01 -58.25
N ARG A 12 37.29 49.05 -58.99
CA ARG A 12 38.59 49.47 -58.47
C ARG A 12 39.18 50.59 -59.30
N ARG A 13 39.78 51.56 -58.63
CA ARG A 13 40.55 52.62 -59.28
C ARG A 13 41.95 52.07 -59.60
N LEU A 14 42.41 52.27 -60.83
CA LEU A 14 43.72 51.82 -61.28
C LEU A 14 44.66 53.01 -61.50
N ASP A 15 45.93 52.80 -61.17
CA ASP A 15 46.98 53.72 -61.58
C ASP A 15 47.31 53.51 -63.06
N PRO A 16 47.68 54.58 -63.81
CA PRO A 16 47.99 54.47 -65.24
C PRO A 16 49.09 53.44 -65.57
N ALA A 17 50.00 53.17 -64.64
CA ALA A 17 51.07 52.18 -64.77
C ALA A 17 50.61 50.74 -64.55
N SER A 18 49.40 50.53 -64.01
CA SER A 18 48.82 49.24 -63.62
C SER A 18 47.65 48.80 -64.51
N LEU A 19 47.51 49.41 -65.69
CA LEU A 19 46.43 49.10 -66.62
C LEU A 19 46.62 47.71 -67.23
N PRO A 20 45.59 46.85 -67.24
CA PRO A 20 45.68 45.53 -67.88
C PRO A 20 45.73 45.67 -69.41
N ASP A 21 46.61 44.90 -70.06
CA ASP A 21 46.71 44.85 -71.53
C ASP A 21 45.41 44.32 -72.18
N ARG A 22 44.73 43.40 -71.49
CA ARG A 22 43.36 42.96 -71.79
C ARG A 22 42.59 42.74 -70.47
N PRO A 23 41.47 43.44 -70.25
CA PRO A 23 40.58 43.11 -69.14
C PRO A 23 39.94 41.72 -69.35
N GLU A 24 39.54 41.07 -68.27
CA GLU A 24 38.82 39.78 -68.33
C GLU A 24 37.47 39.91 -69.06
N PRO A 25 36.84 38.81 -69.54
CA PRO A 25 35.58 38.86 -70.29
C PRO A 25 34.44 39.59 -69.56
N ASP A 26 34.46 39.53 -68.22
CA ASP A 26 33.46 40.13 -67.34
C ASP A 26 33.98 41.40 -66.65
N GLU A 27 35.09 41.98 -67.13
CA GLU A 27 35.64 43.24 -66.63
C GLU A 27 35.67 44.27 -67.77
N ARG A 28 35.35 45.52 -67.45
CA ARG A 28 35.45 46.63 -68.40
C ARG A 28 36.30 47.74 -67.82
N LEU A 29 37.27 48.17 -68.63
CA LEU A 29 38.06 49.36 -68.35
C LEU A 29 37.25 50.60 -68.73
N VAL A 30 36.91 51.41 -67.74
CA VAL A 30 36.20 52.68 -67.90
C VAL A 30 37.21 53.82 -67.74
N VAL A 31 37.30 54.67 -68.76
CA VAL A 31 38.11 55.90 -68.73
C VAL A 31 37.20 57.05 -68.32
N PHE A 32 37.54 57.75 -67.25
CA PHE A 32 36.72 58.82 -66.69
C PHE A 32 37.46 60.16 -66.75
N ASP A 33 36.81 61.20 -67.27
CA ASP A 33 37.36 62.57 -67.27
C ASP A 33 36.83 63.34 -66.05
N ALA A 34 37.65 63.44 -65.00
CA ALA A 34 37.27 64.06 -63.75
C ALA A 34 37.03 65.57 -63.83
N LYS A 35 37.50 66.26 -64.90
CA LYS A 35 37.15 67.67 -65.13
C LYS A 35 35.78 67.86 -65.77
N ARG A 36 35.34 66.87 -66.56
CA ARG A 36 34.05 66.90 -67.28
C ARG A 36 32.97 66.06 -66.60
N GLU A 37 33.32 65.36 -65.53
CA GLU A 37 32.47 64.44 -64.77
C GLU A 37 31.77 63.38 -65.64
N GLN A 38 32.45 62.86 -66.66
CA GLN A 38 31.83 61.93 -67.63
C GLN A 38 32.73 60.75 -67.98
N ALA A 39 32.13 59.57 -68.15
CA ALA A 39 32.78 58.39 -68.69
C ALA A 39 32.98 58.53 -70.20
N LEU A 40 34.19 58.22 -70.68
CA LEU A 40 34.54 58.28 -72.09
C LEU A 40 34.43 56.88 -72.73
N PRO A 41 33.81 56.75 -73.92
CA PRO A 41 33.64 55.46 -74.57
C PRO A 41 34.96 54.86 -75.10
N LYS A 42 35.98 55.70 -75.32
CA LYS A 42 37.32 55.30 -75.78
C LYS A 42 38.38 56.22 -75.19
N ARG A 43 39.60 55.71 -75.02
CA ARG A 43 40.77 56.49 -74.60
C ARG A 43 41.07 57.59 -75.64
N PRO A 44 41.12 58.87 -75.26
CA PRO A 44 41.43 59.95 -76.20
C PRO A 44 42.89 59.88 -76.67
N ILE A 45 43.11 60.11 -77.96
CA ILE A 45 44.44 60.06 -78.61
C ILE A 45 45.34 61.20 -78.14
N LEU A 46 44.76 62.32 -77.69
CA LEU A 46 45.45 63.49 -77.13
C LEU A 46 44.83 63.86 -75.78
N ALA A 47 45.63 63.80 -74.71
CA ALA A 47 45.19 64.05 -73.34
C ALA A 47 45.32 65.52 -72.87
N PHE A 48 45.55 66.46 -73.80
CA PHE A 48 45.81 67.86 -73.46
C PHE A 48 44.63 68.47 -72.67
N GLY A 49 44.89 68.82 -71.41
CA GLY A 49 43.93 69.50 -70.52
C GLY A 49 42.95 68.61 -69.75
N ARG A 50 42.95 67.28 -69.89
CA ARG A 50 42.00 66.37 -69.21
C ARG A 50 42.58 65.74 -67.93
N ASP A 51 41.76 65.52 -66.90
CA ASP A 51 42.12 64.72 -65.71
C ASP A 51 41.55 63.31 -65.88
N LEU A 52 42.33 62.41 -66.50
CA LEU A 52 41.88 61.06 -66.82
C LEU A 52 42.14 60.10 -65.67
N ARG A 53 41.08 59.45 -65.18
CA ARG A 53 41.12 58.39 -64.18
C ARG A 53 40.65 57.08 -64.80
N TYR A 54 41.25 55.99 -64.36
CA TYR A 54 40.96 54.66 -64.89
C TYR A 54 40.31 53.82 -63.82
N TYR A 55 39.20 53.19 -64.17
CA TYR A 55 38.45 52.30 -63.30
C TYR A 55 38.25 50.97 -64.00
N LEU A 56 38.40 49.89 -63.24
CA LEU A 56 38.02 48.56 -63.71
C LEU A 56 36.72 48.17 -63.01
N VAL A 57 35.69 47.91 -63.80
CA VAL A 57 34.36 47.55 -63.32
C VAL A 57 34.07 46.10 -63.71
N SER A 58 33.69 45.28 -62.74
CA SER A 58 33.25 43.91 -62.99
C SER A 58 31.74 43.87 -63.25
N THR A 59 31.36 43.16 -64.31
CA THR A 59 29.96 42.87 -64.68
C THR A 59 29.59 41.41 -64.42
N ARG A 60 30.39 40.71 -63.60
CA ARG A 60 30.13 39.31 -63.22
C ARG A 60 28.73 39.16 -62.62
N ALA A 61 28.11 38.00 -62.87
CA ALA A 61 26.79 37.70 -62.33
C ALA A 61 26.76 37.61 -60.79
N ARG A 62 27.90 37.27 -60.16
CA ARG A 62 28.04 37.17 -58.71
C ARG A 62 27.94 38.55 -58.06
N LYS A 63 27.05 38.66 -57.08
CA LYS A 63 26.92 39.87 -56.27
C LYS A 63 28.05 39.98 -55.26
N VAL A 64 28.43 41.21 -54.96
CA VAL A 64 29.43 41.55 -53.95
C VAL A 64 28.70 41.99 -52.68
N GLU A 65 28.99 41.32 -51.57
CA GLU A 65 28.48 41.70 -50.26
C GLU A 65 29.26 42.89 -49.71
N GLY A 66 28.54 43.88 -49.17
CA GLY A 66 29.12 45.06 -48.55
C GLY A 66 28.37 45.45 -47.28
N THR A 67 29.08 46.15 -46.39
CA THR A 67 28.49 46.83 -45.24
C THR A 67 28.26 48.29 -45.63
N GLY A 68 27.06 48.79 -45.35
CA GLY A 68 26.66 50.18 -45.58
C GLY A 68 26.71 51.01 -44.30
N PRO A 69 26.24 52.26 -44.36
CA PRO A 69 26.23 53.16 -43.20
C PRO A 69 25.22 52.71 -42.14
N VAL A 70 25.49 53.07 -40.88
CA VAL A 70 24.53 52.92 -39.77
C VAL A 70 23.63 54.16 -39.73
N CYS A 71 22.34 53.97 -39.93
CA CYS A 71 21.35 55.03 -39.94
C CYS A 71 20.71 55.17 -38.55
N LYS A 72 20.52 56.41 -38.09
CA LYS A 72 19.81 56.70 -36.83
C LYS A 72 18.43 57.23 -37.12
N LEU A 73 17.40 56.47 -36.79
CA LEU A 73 16.01 56.94 -36.82
C LEU A 73 15.62 57.42 -35.44
N LYS A 74 14.96 58.57 -35.34
CA LYS A 74 14.41 59.08 -34.09
C LYS A 74 12.90 58.86 -34.06
N SER A 75 12.42 58.12 -33.07
CA SER A 75 11.00 57.95 -32.79
C SER A 75 10.41 59.28 -32.35
N ARG A 76 9.28 59.65 -32.96
CA ARG A 76 8.55 60.87 -32.61
C ARG A 76 7.67 60.68 -31.38
N THR A 77 7.20 59.46 -31.15
CA THR A 77 6.33 59.09 -30.03
C THR A 77 7.14 58.99 -28.73
N THR A 78 8.29 58.34 -28.78
CA THR A 78 9.10 58.06 -27.58
C THR A 78 10.27 59.02 -27.41
N GLY A 79 10.66 59.75 -28.47
CA GLY A 79 11.86 60.59 -28.49
C GLY A 79 13.19 59.82 -28.55
N LEU A 80 13.15 58.49 -28.49
CA LEU A 80 14.31 57.59 -28.52
C LEU A 80 14.78 57.33 -29.96
N SER A 81 16.03 56.88 -30.11
CA SER A 81 16.60 56.58 -31.43
C SER A 81 16.86 55.10 -31.65
N LEU A 82 16.45 54.60 -32.82
CA LEU A 82 16.75 53.27 -33.34
C LEU A 82 17.94 53.35 -34.30
N GLU A 83 19.02 52.63 -33.99
CA GLU A 83 20.18 52.48 -34.88
C GLU A 83 19.97 51.27 -35.80
N ILE A 84 20.02 51.49 -37.12
CA ILE A 84 19.82 50.46 -38.14
C ILE A 84 21.12 50.25 -38.89
N ALA A 85 21.60 49.01 -38.88
CA ALA A 85 22.70 48.58 -39.72
C ALA A 85 22.15 48.21 -41.11
N MET A 86 22.87 48.64 -42.14
CA MET A 86 22.60 48.28 -43.52
C MET A 86 23.69 47.35 -44.02
N THR A 87 23.32 46.20 -44.53
CA THR A 87 24.17 45.37 -45.39
C THR A 87 23.56 45.34 -46.77
N TYR A 88 24.35 45.08 -47.80
CA TYR A 88 23.84 45.01 -49.17
C TYR A 88 24.60 44.00 -50.01
N GLU A 89 23.91 43.51 -51.02
CA GLU A 89 24.52 42.82 -52.15
C GLU A 89 24.44 43.70 -53.39
N ALA A 90 25.57 43.91 -54.06
CA ALA A 90 25.69 44.84 -55.17
C ALA A 90 26.25 44.15 -56.42
N ARG A 91 25.71 44.47 -57.59
CA ARG A 91 26.31 44.11 -58.90
C ARG A 91 26.08 45.18 -59.95
N CYS A 92 26.99 45.29 -60.91
CA CYS A 92 26.82 46.16 -62.08
C CYS A 92 26.20 45.37 -63.22
N ALA A 93 25.07 45.85 -63.77
CA ALA A 93 24.53 45.27 -64.99
C ALA A 93 25.41 45.65 -66.20
N PRO A 94 25.61 44.75 -67.18
CA PRO A 94 26.33 45.09 -68.40
C PRO A 94 25.71 46.31 -69.09
N GLY A 95 26.53 47.28 -69.49
CA GLY A 95 26.11 48.54 -70.09
C GLY A 95 25.94 49.72 -69.12
N ASN A 96 26.01 49.50 -67.80
CA ASN A 96 25.94 50.56 -66.78
C ASN A 96 27.30 50.95 -66.18
N GLU A 97 28.40 50.45 -66.72
CA GLU A 97 29.73 50.58 -66.10
C GLU A 97 30.20 52.04 -66.04
N GLY A 98 29.93 52.81 -67.09
CA GLY A 98 30.22 54.25 -67.12
C GLY A 98 29.43 55.02 -66.05
N ARG A 99 28.14 54.67 -65.89
CA ARG A 99 27.23 55.30 -64.91
C ARG A 99 27.64 55.00 -63.48
N LEU A 100 28.12 53.78 -63.21
CA LEU A 100 28.64 53.40 -61.89
C LEU A 100 29.86 54.24 -61.51
N VAL A 101 30.78 54.45 -62.45
CA VAL A 101 31.97 55.29 -62.21
C VAL A 101 31.57 56.75 -62.03
N GLU A 102 30.66 57.27 -62.84
CA GLU A 102 30.10 58.63 -62.71
C GLU A 102 29.46 58.88 -61.34
N ALA A 103 28.83 57.87 -60.74
CA ALA A 103 28.23 57.99 -59.42
C ALA A 103 29.25 57.87 -58.27
N LEU A 104 30.31 57.06 -58.42
CA LEU A 104 31.19 56.66 -57.30
C LEU A 104 32.62 57.27 -57.33
N TRP A 105 32.96 58.11 -58.31
CA TRP A 105 34.34 58.63 -58.46
C TRP A 105 34.74 59.71 -57.43
N ARG A 106 33.78 60.39 -56.80
CA ARG A 106 33.98 61.65 -56.06
C ARG A 106 34.83 61.51 -54.78
N LYS A 107 34.98 60.30 -54.23
CA LYS A 107 35.69 60.05 -52.98
C LYS A 107 37.01 59.31 -53.21
N ALA A 108 37.81 59.23 -52.14
CA ALA A 108 39.05 58.46 -52.15
C ALA A 108 38.81 56.98 -52.50
N HIS A 109 37.64 56.45 -52.15
CA HIS A 109 37.25 55.06 -52.38
C HIS A 109 35.79 54.96 -52.89
N PRO A 110 35.49 54.14 -53.92
CA PRO A 110 34.13 53.96 -54.45
C PRO A 110 33.10 53.51 -53.40
N GLY A 111 33.50 52.70 -52.43
CA GLY A 111 32.65 52.30 -51.30
C GLY A 111 32.21 53.47 -50.43
N ALA A 112 33.11 54.41 -50.12
CA ALA A 112 32.75 55.60 -49.35
C ALA A 112 31.82 56.54 -50.12
N ALA A 113 31.95 56.60 -51.45
CA ALA A 113 31.01 57.33 -52.29
C ALA A 113 29.62 56.67 -52.29
N LEU A 114 29.56 55.33 -52.26
CA LEU A 114 28.31 54.59 -52.15
C LEU A 114 27.64 54.80 -50.79
N ASP A 115 28.41 54.80 -49.69
CA ASP A 115 27.89 55.07 -48.34
C ASP A 115 27.26 56.47 -48.23
N ASP A 116 27.89 57.49 -48.83
CA ASP A 116 27.33 58.85 -48.90
C ASP A 116 26.01 58.88 -49.70
N LEU A 117 25.93 58.14 -50.82
CA LEU A 117 24.69 58.02 -51.60
C LEU A 117 23.59 57.32 -50.82
N LEU A 118 23.90 56.19 -50.18
CA LEU A 118 22.96 55.44 -49.34
C LEU A 118 22.46 56.31 -48.18
N THR A 119 23.36 57.02 -47.49
CA THR A 119 22.99 57.94 -46.40
C THR A 119 22.05 59.03 -46.89
N ARG A 120 22.40 59.70 -48.00
CA ARG A 120 21.55 60.74 -48.61
C ARG A 120 20.18 60.19 -49.00
N TRP A 121 20.10 59.00 -49.58
CA TRP A 121 18.82 58.41 -49.98
C TRP A 121 17.95 58.06 -48.77
N VAL A 122 18.55 57.59 -47.67
CA VAL A 122 17.83 57.36 -46.40
C VAL A 122 17.33 58.68 -45.83
N ASP A 123 18.17 59.72 -45.77
CA ASP A 123 17.79 61.02 -45.22
C ASP A 123 16.65 61.67 -46.03
N GLU A 124 16.74 61.67 -47.36
CA GLU A 124 15.68 62.18 -48.23
C GLU A 124 14.37 61.41 -48.07
N PHE A 125 14.44 60.09 -47.86
CA PHE A 125 13.25 59.26 -47.62
C PHE A 125 12.62 59.58 -46.27
N VAL A 126 13.41 59.69 -45.20
CA VAL A 126 12.95 60.01 -43.85
C VAL A 126 12.34 61.42 -43.77
N LEU A 127 12.85 62.37 -44.56
CA LEU A 127 12.39 63.76 -44.61
C LEU A 127 11.23 64.00 -45.58
N ALA A 128 10.80 63.00 -46.35
CA ALA A 128 9.73 63.18 -47.32
C ALA A 128 8.38 63.49 -46.64
N PRO A 129 7.51 64.34 -47.25
CA PRO A 129 6.24 64.77 -46.65
C PRO A 129 5.32 63.63 -46.22
N ASP A 130 5.28 62.55 -47.01
CA ASP A 130 4.44 61.36 -46.78
C ASP A 130 4.86 60.56 -45.53
N HIS A 131 6.13 60.69 -45.13
CA HIS A 131 6.71 60.05 -43.94
C HIS A 131 6.84 61.03 -42.77
N ALA A 132 6.61 62.33 -43.00
CA ALA A 132 6.76 63.38 -42.01
C ALA A 132 5.71 63.36 -40.89
N THR A 133 4.68 62.52 -40.96
CA THR A 133 3.66 62.35 -39.90
C THR A 133 3.71 60.98 -39.21
N ARG A 134 4.47 60.02 -39.74
CA ARG A 134 4.55 58.64 -39.23
C ARG A 134 5.71 58.46 -38.24
N ASP A 135 5.57 57.54 -37.31
CA ASP A 135 6.69 57.10 -36.45
C ASP A 135 7.39 55.90 -37.09
N LEU A 136 8.34 56.20 -37.97
CA LEU A 136 9.08 55.21 -38.76
C LEU A 136 9.86 54.20 -37.90
N CYS A 137 10.12 54.52 -36.63
CA CYS A 137 10.70 53.56 -35.70
C CYS A 137 9.67 52.51 -35.30
N LEU A 138 8.48 52.90 -34.83
CA LEU A 138 7.47 51.93 -34.38
C LEU A 138 6.93 51.08 -35.53
N ASP A 139 6.83 51.66 -36.73
CA ASP A 139 6.42 50.96 -37.96
C ASP A 139 7.61 50.37 -38.73
N PHE A 140 8.72 50.04 -38.04
CA PHE A 140 9.96 49.59 -38.67
C PHE A 140 9.78 48.44 -39.69
N PRO A 141 8.94 47.41 -39.48
CA PRO A 141 8.74 46.36 -40.49
C PRO A 141 8.20 46.88 -41.83
N ALA A 142 7.25 47.82 -41.80
CA ALA A 142 6.71 48.44 -43.00
C ALA A 142 7.74 49.40 -43.62
N PHE A 143 8.35 50.25 -42.79
CA PHE A 143 9.41 51.17 -43.18
C PHE A 143 10.59 50.45 -43.86
N LYS A 144 11.01 49.31 -43.33
CA LYS A 144 12.10 48.49 -43.86
C LYS A 144 11.83 48.07 -45.31
N THR A 145 10.64 47.56 -45.58
CA THR A 145 10.26 47.11 -46.94
C THR A 145 10.23 48.28 -47.92
N GLU A 146 9.62 49.40 -47.51
CA GLU A 146 9.54 50.61 -48.34
C GLU A 146 10.94 51.18 -48.62
N LEU A 147 11.77 51.34 -47.60
CA LEU A 147 13.13 51.88 -47.74
C LEU A 147 14.00 50.96 -48.62
N CYS A 148 13.95 49.64 -48.43
CA CYS A 148 14.68 48.71 -49.29
C CYS A 148 14.30 48.89 -50.77
N SER A 149 13.00 49.04 -51.07
CA SER A 149 12.53 49.27 -52.45
C SER A 149 13.04 50.59 -53.04
N VAL A 150 13.09 51.65 -52.23
CA VAL A 150 13.57 52.97 -52.65
C VAL A 150 15.07 52.93 -52.90
N LEU A 151 15.85 52.30 -52.02
CA LEU A 151 17.29 52.14 -52.17
C LEU A 151 17.64 51.32 -53.41
N THR A 152 16.96 50.20 -53.66
CA THR A 152 17.15 49.40 -54.88
C THR A 152 16.82 50.20 -56.14
N ARG A 153 15.70 50.93 -56.15
CA ARG A 153 15.29 51.75 -57.30
C ARG A 153 16.28 52.87 -57.58
N ARG A 154 16.71 53.61 -56.54
CA ARG A 154 17.65 54.72 -56.68
C ARG A 154 19.05 54.26 -57.05
N ALA A 155 19.51 53.13 -56.51
CA ALA A 155 20.78 52.52 -56.92
C ALA A 155 20.80 52.22 -58.42
N ALA A 156 19.70 51.68 -58.97
CA ALA A 156 19.60 51.40 -60.40
C ALA A 156 19.55 52.68 -61.26
N GLN A 157 18.79 53.70 -60.82
CA GLN A 157 18.57 54.94 -61.58
C GLN A 157 19.75 55.92 -61.51
N GLU A 158 20.32 56.11 -60.34
CA GLU A 158 21.36 57.11 -60.08
C GLU A 158 22.78 56.55 -60.24
N ALA A 159 23.00 55.28 -59.85
CA ALA A 159 24.33 54.66 -59.89
C ALA A 159 24.48 53.52 -60.91
N GLY A 160 23.41 53.14 -61.62
CA GLY A 160 23.44 52.00 -62.55
C GLY A 160 23.66 50.64 -61.86
N LEU A 161 23.47 50.58 -60.54
CA LEU A 161 23.79 49.44 -59.68
C LEU A 161 22.53 48.63 -59.37
N VAL A 162 22.62 47.30 -59.47
CA VAL A 162 21.62 46.41 -58.90
C VAL A 162 22.00 46.16 -57.44
N LEU A 163 21.23 46.77 -56.53
CA LEU A 163 21.47 46.73 -55.09
C LEU A 163 20.32 46.00 -54.39
N GLU A 164 20.67 45.03 -53.54
CA GLU A 164 19.74 44.35 -52.64
C GLU A 164 20.13 44.66 -51.19
N PRO A 165 19.52 45.71 -50.59
CA PRO A 165 19.82 46.12 -49.24
C PRO A 165 19.04 45.27 -48.23
N THR A 166 19.73 44.90 -47.14
CA THR A 166 19.16 44.26 -45.95
C THR A 166 19.33 45.20 -44.77
N LEU A 167 18.22 45.61 -44.17
CA LEU A 167 18.18 46.49 -43.00
C LEU A 167 17.87 45.69 -41.73
N ARG A 168 18.64 45.90 -40.67
CA ARG A 168 18.42 45.28 -39.35
C ARG A 168 18.75 46.27 -38.23
N PRO A 169 17.97 46.32 -37.13
CA PRO A 169 18.37 47.07 -35.95
C PRO A 169 19.69 46.55 -35.38
N LEU A 170 20.61 47.45 -35.03
CA LEU A 170 22.00 47.11 -34.65
C LEU A 170 22.10 46.22 -33.40
N ILE A 171 21.12 46.33 -32.50
CA ILE A 171 21.09 45.61 -31.21
C ILE A 171 20.02 44.51 -31.17
N GLU A 172 19.46 44.12 -32.32
CA GLU A 172 18.45 43.06 -32.40
C GLU A 172 18.95 41.75 -31.79
N ASP A 173 20.18 41.36 -32.12
CA ASP A 173 20.82 40.13 -31.62
C ASP A 173 21.19 40.18 -30.13
N LYS A 174 21.08 41.35 -29.49
CA LYS A 174 21.36 41.54 -28.04
C LYS A 174 20.10 41.47 -27.19
N LEU A 175 18.92 41.35 -27.80
CA LEU A 175 17.68 41.22 -27.06
C LEU A 175 17.56 39.81 -26.49
N GLU A 176 17.81 39.69 -25.19
CA GLU A 176 17.64 38.45 -24.44
C GLU A 176 16.58 38.60 -23.35
N THR A 177 16.05 37.49 -22.85
CA THR A 177 15.20 37.45 -21.64
C THR A 177 16.04 37.85 -20.43
N ILE A 178 15.51 38.79 -19.63
CA ILE A 178 16.22 39.33 -18.47
C ILE A 178 15.58 38.78 -17.21
N ARG A 179 16.38 38.12 -16.36
CA ARG A 179 15.92 37.72 -15.03
C ARG A 179 15.96 38.91 -14.09
N LEU A 180 14.79 39.32 -13.61
CA LEU A 180 14.63 40.38 -12.62
C LEU A 180 14.48 39.75 -11.23
N GLN A 181 15.36 40.15 -10.32
CA GLN A 181 15.27 39.79 -8.91
C GLN A 181 15.40 41.05 -8.06
N THR A 182 14.37 41.36 -7.29
CA THR A 182 14.39 42.54 -6.42
C THR A 182 14.93 42.19 -5.03
N ALA A 183 15.44 43.19 -4.30
CA ALA A 183 15.50 43.11 -2.85
C ALA A 183 14.08 43.11 -2.25
N PHE A 184 13.96 42.81 -0.96
CA PHE A 184 12.72 43.06 -0.22
C PHE A 184 12.40 44.56 -0.25
N PHE A 185 11.14 44.88 -0.51
CA PHE A 185 10.64 46.24 -0.45
C PHE A 185 9.24 46.28 0.19
N PRO A 186 8.91 47.39 0.87
CA PRO A 186 7.63 47.52 1.54
C PRO A 186 6.51 47.79 0.54
N ILE A 187 5.39 47.12 0.79
CA ILE A 187 4.09 47.32 0.12
C ILE A 187 2.98 47.43 1.16
N ARG A 188 1.82 47.96 0.77
CA ARG A 188 0.59 47.90 1.57
C ARG A 188 -0.45 47.08 0.83
N VAL A 189 -1.38 46.51 1.59
CA VAL A 189 -2.55 45.79 1.07
C VAL A 189 -3.82 46.53 1.47
N ARG A 190 -4.92 46.24 0.78
CA ARG A 190 -6.17 47.00 0.87
C ARG A 190 -6.75 47.12 2.29
N ASP A 191 -6.59 46.09 3.11
CA ASP A 191 -7.23 45.91 4.42
C ASP A 191 -6.23 45.92 5.60
N SER A 192 -4.96 46.29 5.36
CA SER A 192 -3.95 46.40 6.41
C SER A 192 -3.11 47.67 6.25
N ASP A 193 -3.00 48.42 7.34
CA ASP A 193 -2.16 49.62 7.42
C ASP A 193 -0.65 49.28 7.57
N GLU A 194 -0.34 48.03 7.96
CA GLU A 194 1.03 47.58 8.14
C GLU A 194 1.71 47.29 6.80
N ALA A 195 2.95 47.76 6.66
CA ALA A 195 3.74 47.50 5.47
C ALA A 195 4.25 46.05 5.48
N VAL A 196 4.00 45.33 4.39
CA VAL A 196 4.50 43.97 4.17
C VAL A 196 5.75 44.05 3.31
N GLU A 197 6.82 43.39 3.74
CA GLU A 197 8.02 43.24 2.91
C GLU A 197 7.81 42.13 1.88
N VAL A 198 7.97 42.48 0.60
CA VAL A 198 7.88 41.52 -0.52
C VAL A 198 9.11 41.58 -1.41
N LYS A 199 9.45 40.43 -1.97
CA LYS A 199 10.51 40.25 -2.95
C LYS A 199 9.94 39.57 -4.18
N ILE A 200 10.32 40.08 -5.35
CA ILE A 200 9.85 39.60 -6.64
C ILE A 200 11.00 38.93 -7.38
N THR A 201 10.72 37.76 -7.95
CA THR A 201 11.57 37.12 -8.95
C THR A 201 10.73 36.82 -10.19
N THR A 202 11.15 37.31 -11.35
CA THR A 202 10.43 37.16 -12.62
C THR A 202 11.39 37.17 -13.80
N ASP A 203 10.97 36.59 -14.92
CA ASP A 203 11.69 36.67 -16.18
C ASP A 203 10.96 37.64 -17.12
N LEU A 204 11.71 38.58 -17.70
CA LEU A 204 11.24 39.63 -18.60
C LEU A 204 11.51 39.20 -20.04
N ASP A 205 10.53 38.57 -20.64
CA ASP A 205 10.53 38.16 -22.03
C ASP A 205 10.24 39.36 -22.96
N ILE A 206 10.64 39.23 -24.21
CA ILE A 206 10.31 40.20 -25.27
C ILE A 206 8.87 39.94 -25.70
N ASP A 207 8.08 40.99 -25.77
CA ASP A 207 6.75 40.91 -26.36
C ASP A 207 6.89 40.96 -27.89
N ALA A 208 6.53 39.87 -28.57
CA ALA A 208 6.72 39.73 -30.02
C ALA A 208 6.01 40.85 -30.80
N ASP A 209 4.84 41.27 -30.33
CA ASP A 209 4.05 42.34 -30.96
C ASP A 209 4.66 43.74 -30.74
N ASN A 210 5.54 43.89 -29.75
CA ASN A 210 6.15 45.17 -29.35
C ASN A 210 7.70 45.11 -29.36
N GLN A 211 8.31 44.23 -30.16
CA GLN A 211 9.76 44.03 -30.21
C GLN A 211 10.54 45.34 -30.47
N ILE A 212 10.02 46.23 -31.30
CA ILE A 212 10.69 47.52 -31.58
C ILE A 212 10.74 48.42 -30.33
N LYS A 213 9.70 48.40 -29.49
CA LYS A 213 9.72 49.16 -28.23
C LYS A 213 10.81 48.61 -27.29
N ALA A 214 10.99 47.29 -27.24
CA ALA A 214 12.06 46.67 -26.47
C ALA A 214 13.47 47.08 -26.95
N LEU A 215 13.65 47.30 -28.26
CA LEU A 215 14.89 47.84 -28.82
C LEU A 215 15.12 49.29 -28.38
N LEU A 216 14.08 50.14 -28.47
CA LEU A 216 14.16 51.55 -28.09
C LEU A 216 14.49 51.71 -26.61
N THR A 217 13.86 50.92 -25.73
CA THR A 217 14.02 51.00 -24.29
C THR A 217 15.20 50.19 -23.74
N TYR A 218 15.98 49.52 -24.60
CA TYR A 218 17.12 48.69 -24.19
C TYR A 218 18.15 49.44 -23.32
N ARG A 219 18.36 50.74 -23.53
CA ARG A 219 19.27 51.54 -22.70
C ARG A 219 18.66 51.96 -21.34
N GLN A 220 17.34 51.79 -21.18
CA GLN A 220 16.56 52.16 -20.00
C GLN A 220 16.17 50.94 -19.14
N LEU A 221 16.77 49.76 -19.38
CA LEU A 221 16.48 48.54 -18.63
C LEU A 221 16.55 48.71 -17.10
N HIS A 222 17.43 49.60 -16.61
CA HIS A 222 17.55 49.92 -15.18
C HIS A 222 16.26 50.51 -14.56
N GLN A 223 15.36 51.06 -15.37
CA GLN A 223 14.09 51.65 -14.91
C GLN A 223 12.97 50.60 -14.80
N ILE A 224 13.12 49.45 -15.46
CA ILE A 224 12.09 48.39 -15.48
C ILE A 224 11.83 47.85 -14.07
N GLU A 225 12.88 47.67 -13.26
CA GLU A 225 12.71 47.23 -11.87
C GLU A 225 11.78 48.18 -11.09
N SER A 226 11.96 49.49 -11.26
CA SER A 226 11.14 50.50 -10.59
C SER A 226 9.69 50.47 -11.10
N ALA A 227 9.50 50.28 -12.40
CA ALA A 227 8.18 50.16 -13.01
C ALA A 227 7.43 48.91 -12.51
N VAL A 228 8.10 47.76 -12.40
CA VAL A 228 7.52 46.53 -11.84
C VAL A 228 7.16 46.71 -10.37
N LYS A 229 8.07 47.26 -9.56
CA LYS A 229 7.81 47.53 -8.13
C LYS A 229 6.58 48.42 -7.94
N GLU A 230 6.44 49.46 -8.76
CA GLU A 230 5.32 50.39 -8.70
C GLU A 230 4.00 49.74 -9.13
N ALA A 231 4.00 48.93 -10.19
CA ALA A 231 2.83 48.18 -10.63
C ALA A 231 2.33 47.22 -9.53
N VAL A 232 3.26 46.53 -8.87
CA VAL A 232 2.93 45.62 -7.76
C VAL A 232 2.41 46.39 -6.53
N ARG A 233 3.05 47.52 -6.17
CA ARG A 233 2.57 48.37 -5.05
C ARG A 233 1.12 48.79 -5.22
N ARG A 234 0.76 49.30 -6.40
CA ARG A 234 -0.61 49.76 -6.67
C ARG A 234 -1.60 48.62 -6.66
N SER A 235 -1.29 47.54 -7.38
CA SER A 235 -2.20 46.39 -7.51
C SER A 235 -2.51 45.75 -6.15
N LEU A 236 -1.51 45.63 -5.28
CA LEU A 236 -1.71 45.05 -3.94
C LEU A 236 -2.45 46.01 -3.00
N ALA A 237 -2.17 47.31 -3.08
CA ALA A 237 -2.84 48.31 -2.25
C ALA A 237 -4.33 48.46 -2.62
N ASP A 238 -4.67 48.37 -3.90
CA ASP A 238 -6.01 48.68 -4.38
C ASP A 238 -6.94 47.45 -4.38
N GLU A 239 -6.43 46.26 -4.71
CA GLU A 239 -7.28 45.11 -5.04
C GLU A 239 -7.12 43.89 -4.13
N VAL A 240 -6.00 43.77 -3.39
CA VAL A 240 -5.65 42.54 -2.67
C VAL A 240 -5.73 42.74 -1.16
N THR A 241 -6.40 41.81 -0.48
CA THR A 241 -6.44 41.75 0.99
C THR A 241 -5.24 40.97 1.54
N LEU A 242 -4.90 41.17 2.81
CA LEU A 242 -3.83 40.46 3.50
C LEU A 242 -4.08 38.95 3.50
N HIS A 243 -5.33 38.53 3.67
CA HIS A 243 -5.72 37.12 3.60
C HIS A 243 -5.38 36.52 2.22
N GLN A 244 -5.79 37.20 1.14
CA GLN A 244 -5.47 36.77 -0.23
C GLN A 244 -3.97 36.78 -0.50
N LEU A 245 -3.24 37.78 0.00
CA LEU A 245 -1.78 37.84 -0.11
C LEU A 245 -1.09 36.69 0.65
N CYS A 246 -1.71 36.07 1.66
CA CYS A 246 -1.12 34.94 2.36
C CYS A 246 -1.53 33.58 1.79
N TYR A 247 -2.79 33.44 1.38
CA TYR A 247 -3.39 32.13 1.04
C TYR A 247 -3.67 31.96 -0.48
N GLU A 248 -3.80 33.04 -1.25
CA GLU A 248 -4.14 33.02 -2.68
C GLU A 248 -2.99 33.47 -3.62
N THR A 249 -1.75 33.51 -3.11
CA THR A 249 -0.56 33.93 -3.90
C THR A 249 -0.27 33.08 -5.11
N LYS A 250 -0.67 31.81 -5.12
CA LYS A 250 -0.42 30.89 -6.23
C LYS A 250 -1.51 30.91 -7.29
N THR A 251 -2.64 31.54 -7.01
CA THR A 251 -3.83 31.55 -7.86
C THR A 251 -4.19 33.00 -8.22
N ARG A 252 -5.25 33.55 -7.61
CA ARG A 252 -5.88 34.82 -7.99
C ARG A 252 -4.93 36.00 -7.91
N VAL A 253 -4.14 36.10 -6.84
CA VAL A 253 -3.22 37.24 -6.65
C VAL A 253 -2.12 37.22 -7.71
N ARG A 254 -1.60 36.04 -8.07
CA ARG A 254 -0.59 35.92 -9.12
C ARG A 254 -1.11 36.39 -10.48
N ASP A 255 -2.30 35.94 -10.87
CA ASP A 255 -2.87 36.28 -12.18
C ASP A 255 -3.14 37.78 -12.30
N LEU A 256 -3.65 38.38 -11.22
CA LEU A 256 -3.86 39.83 -11.11
C LEU A 256 -2.55 40.61 -11.24
N LEU A 257 -1.51 40.19 -10.50
CA LEU A 257 -0.19 40.83 -10.57
C LEU A 257 0.46 40.68 -11.95
N ILE A 258 0.36 39.51 -12.58
CA ILE A 258 0.88 39.29 -13.93
C ILE A 258 0.18 40.22 -14.92
N ALA A 259 -1.15 40.33 -14.86
CA ALA A 259 -1.90 41.22 -15.74
C ALA A 259 -1.50 42.69 -15.54
N ALA A 260 -1.38 43.15 -14.29
CA ALA A 260 -1.01 44.53 -13.99
C ALA A 260 0.45 44.86 -14.38
N ILE A 261 1.39 43.95 -14.12
CA ILE A 261 2.79 44.10 -14.54
C ILE A 261 2.88 44.13 -16.07
N ASN A 262 2.21 43.20 -16.77
CA ASN A 262 2.23 43.16 -18.23
C ASN A 262 1.56 44.38 -18.88
N LEU A 263 0.51 44.93 -18.26
CA LEU A 263 -0.09 46.17 -18.71
C LEU A 263 0.93 47.32 -18.62
N ARG A 264 1.72 47.39 -17.54
CA ARG A 264 2.76 48.40 -17.38
C ARG A 264 3.91 48.20 -18.35
N LEU A 265 4.41 46.96 -18.50
CA LEU A 265 5.57 46.60 -19.31
C LEU A 265 5.36 46.67 -20.83
N ARG A 266 4.10 46.82 -21.27
CA ARG A 266 3.75 46.95 -22.69
C ARG A 266 4.41 48.16 -23.34
N ASP A 267 4.61 49.25 -22.60
CA ASP A 267 5.28 50.45 -23.11
C ASP A 267 6.78 50.23 -23.31
N GLU A 268 7.38 49.35 -22.50
CA GLU A 268 8.77 48.92 -22.64
C GLU A 268 8.96 47.76 -23.64
N GLY A 269 7.89 47.22 -24.23
CA GLY A 269 7.92 46.11 -25.19
C GLY A 269 8.30 44.76 -24.57
N ARG A 270 8.08 44.61 -23.25
CA ARG A 270 8.42 43.42 -22.48
C ARG A 270 7.16 42.82 -21.86
N ARG A 271 7.24 41.54 -21.50
CA ARG A 271 6.19 40.84 -20.75
C ARG A 271 6.81 39.85 -19.78
N ILE A 272 6.07 39.50 -18.74
CA ILE A 272 6.38 38.44 -17.80
C ILE A 272 5.44 37.25 -18.03
N THR A 273 6.01 36.06 -17.95
CA THR A 273 5.29 34.78 -18.06
C THR A 273 5.30 34.03 -16.72
N PHE A 274 6.25 34.36 -15.86
CA PHE A 274 6.47 33.75 -14.56
C PHE A 274 6.56 34.84 -13.49
N LEU A 275 5.98 34.62 -12.31
CA LEU A 275 6.07 35.51 -11.17
C LEU A 275 6.20 34.71 -9.89
N GLN A 276 7.27 34.94 -9.14
CA GLN A 276 7.48 34.42 -7.81
C GLN A 276 7.50 35.58 -6.80
N LEU A 277 6.62 35.48 -5.81
CA LEU A 277 6.50 36.41 -4.70
C LEU A 277 7.00 35.75 -3.42
N GLU A 278 7.96 36.38 -2.75
CA GLU A 278 8.49 35.97 -1.45
C GLU A 278 8.16 37.02 -0.40
N SER A 279 7.74 36.60 0.80
CA SER A 279 7.54 37.48 1.94
C SER A 279 7.80 36.73 3.24
N PRO A 280 8.42 37.36 4.26
CA PRO A 280 8.57 36.75 5.59
C PRO A 280 7.24 36.36 6.23
N LEU A 281 6.14 37.06 5.90
CA LEU A 281 4.80 36.73 6.41
C LEU A 281 4.28 35.40 5.89
N LEU A 282 4.63 35.02 4.65
CA LEU A 282 4.23 33.73 4.08
C LEU A 282 4.84 32.54 4.85
N ALA A 283 6.01 32.74 5.44
CA ALA A 283 6.67 31.72 6.26
C ALA A 283 6.06 31.59 7.67
N LYS A 284 5.42 32.63 8.18
CA LYS A 284 4.79 32.68 9.52
C LYS A 284 3.26 32.78 9.44
N ARG A 285 2.65 32.12 8.46
CA ARG A 285 1.19 32.11 8.29
C ARG A 285 0.50 31.39 9.46
N PRO A 286 -0.56 31.96 10.04
CA PRO A 286 -1.42 31.21 10.97
C PRO A 286 -2.03 29.99 10.26
N PRO A 287 -2.38 28.92 11.00
CA PRO A 287 -3.17 27.83 10.44
C PRO A 287 -4.55 28.35 10.03
N GLU A 288 -5.12 27.82 8.95
CA GLU A 288 -6.46 28.20 8.50
C GLU A 288 -7.57 27.58 9.37
N LEU A 289 -7.27 26.47 10.04
CA LEU A 289 -8.22 25.68 10.83
C LEU A 289 -7.64 25.36 12.21
N TRP A 290 -8.43 25.59 13.26
CA TRP A 290 -8.15 25.14 14.63
C TRP A 290 -9.22 24.15 15.08
N GLU A 291 -8.79 23.06 15.72
CA GLU A 291 -9.67 22.07 16.33
C GLU A 291 -9.19 21.75 17.76
N PHE A 292 -10.10 21.85 18.73
CA PHE A 292 -9.81 21.50 20.13
C PHE A 292 -11.08 21.16 20.92
N GLY A 293 -10.89 20.45 22.03
CA GLY A 293 -11.91 20.16 23.03
C GLY A 293 -11.74 20.98 24.30
N HIS A 294 -12.83 21.42 24.92
CA HIS A 294 -12.83 22.14 26.19
C HIS A 294 -13.99 21.72 27.08
N THR A 295 -13.70 21.36 28.32
CA THR A 295 -14.73 21.06 29.32
C THR A 295 -14.87 22.24 30.27
N VAL A 296 -16.10 22.70 30.47
CA VAL A 296 -16.45 23.79 31.38
C VAL A 296 -17.24 23.23 32.55
N THR A 297 -16.76 23.44 33.76
CA THR A 297 -17.53 23.14 34.99
C THR A 297 -18.46 24.31 35.30
N CYS A 298 -19.75 24.01 35.41
CA CYS A 298 -20.84 24.95 35.61
C CYS A 298 -21.62 24.63 36.89
N ASN A 299 -22.18 25.67 37.48
CA ASN A 299 -23.16 25.54 38.55
C ASN A 299 -24.52 25.91 37.99
N ILE A 300 -25.52 25.13 38.36
CA ILE A 300 -26.91 25.32 37.96
C ILE A 300 -27.75 25.55 39.23
N LEU A 301 -29.04 25.82 39.09
CA LEU A 301 -29.88 26.26 40.21
C LEU A 301 -29.99 25.21 41.32
N ASP A 302 -30.05 23.93 40.96
CA ASP A 302 -30.27 22.79 41.86
C ASP A 302 -29.03 21.88 42.04
N HIS A 303 -27.92 22.14 41.34
CA HIS A 303 -26.70 21.33 41.42
C HIS A 303 -25.41 22.10 41.08
N GLN A 304 -24.29 21.68 41.67
CA GLN A 304 -22.98 22.27 41.40
C GLN A 304 -22.06 21.28 40.70
N GLY A 305 -21.17 21.77 39.84
CA GLY A 305 -20.11 20.96 39.26
C GLY A 305 -20.48 20.20 37.97
N ILE A 306 -21.54 20.59 37.27
CA ILE A 306 -21.91 19.97 35.98
C ILE A 306 -20.84 20.27 34.95
N GLN A 307 -20.36 19.23 34.27
CA GLN A 307 -19.38 19.39 33.20
C GLN A 307 -20.09 19.52 31.86
N VAL A 308 -19.73 20.52 31.08
CA VAL A 308 -20.20 20.70 29.71
C VAL A 308 -19.03 20.62 28.78
N GLU A 309 -19.09 19.67 27.85
CA GLU A 309 -18.04 19.43 26.87
C GLU A 309 -18.32 20.21 25.60
N HIS A 310 -17.31 20.94 25.15
CA HIS A 310 -17.30 21.69 23.92
C HIS A 310 -16.27 21.08 22.96
N ARG A 311 -16.68 20.78 21.73
CA ARG A 311 -15.76 20.46 20.64
C ARG A 311 -15.89 21.51 19.56
N VAL A 312 -14.79 22.19 19.25
CA VAL A 312 -14.82 23.42 18.45
C VAL A 312 -13.90 23.28 17.24
N GLN A 313 -14.40 23.67 16.08
CA GLN A 313 -13.66 23.87 14.86
C GLN A 313 -13.84 25.30 14.35
N ILE A 314 -12.73 26.03 14.22
CA ILE A 314 -12.70 27.45 13.83
C ILE A 314 -11.92 27.59 12.54
N LEU A 315 -12.46 28.36 11.59
CA LEU A 315 -11.85 28.68 10.31
C LEU A 315 -11.46 30.16 10.28
N LEU A 316 -10.24 30.48 9.82
CA LEU A 316 -9.82 31.85 9.53
C LEU A 316 -10.38 32.29 8.18
N GLN A 317 -11.17 33.37 8.15
CA GLN A 317 -11.67 33.95 6.90
C GLN A 317 -11.00 35.29 6.57
N ASP A 318 -10.63 36.06 7.58
CA ASP A 318 -10.07 37.40 7.40
C ASP A 318 -8.85 37.57 8.32
N LEU A 319 -7.67 37.45 7.71
CA LEU A 319 -6.39 37.60 8.42
C LEU A 319 -6.14 39.05 8.87
N GLY A 320 -6.64 40.04 8.13
CA GLY A 320 -6.49 41.45 8.47
C GLY A 320 -7.19 41.77 9.79
N ARG A 321 -8.47 41.39 9.90
CA ARG A 321 -9.25 41.54 11.14
C ARG A 321 -8.65 40.75 12.31
N PHE A 322 -8.14 39.56 12.05
CA PHE A 322 -7.50 38.73 13.08
C PHE A 322 -6.23 39.38 13.65
N GLN A 323 -5.39 39.99 12.80
CA GLN A 323 -4.20 40.71 13.26
C GLN A 323 -4.56 41.98 14.03
N VAL A 324 -5.57 42.73 13.58
CA VAL A 324 -6.05 43.94 14.28
C VAL A 324 -6.59 43.59 15.67
N ALA A 325 -7.23 42.44 15.84
CA ALA A 325 -7.72 41.96 17.13
C ALA A 325 -6.60 41.65 18.14
N ARG A 326 -5.35 41.50 17.69
CA ARG A 326 -4.15 41.24 18.52
C ARG A 326 -4.31 40.05 19.47
N ILE A 327 -5.02 39.00 19.03
CA ILE A 327 -5.22 37.78 19.79
C ILE A 327 -3.98 36.90 19.58
N GLY A 328 -3.12 36.82 20.61
CA GLY A 328 -1.93 35.97 20.57
C GLY A 328 -2.26 34.48 20.58
N ASP A 329 -3.22 34.07 21.43
CA ASP A 329 -3.68 32.68 21.56
C ASP A 329 -5.20 32.60 21.33
N LEU A 330 -5.58 32.19 20.11
CA LEU A 330 -6.98 32.03 19.73
C LEU A 330 -7.67 30.91 20.52
N GLU A 331 -6.93 29.85 20.86
CA GLU A 331 -7.48 28.72 21.62
C GLU A 331 -7.80 29.15 23.04
N GLY A 332 -6.84 29.76 23.75
CA GLY A 332 -7.04 30.30 25.09
C GLY A 332 -8.13 31.37 25.14
N TRP A 333 -8.17 32.26 24.15
CA TRP A 333 -9.23 33.27 24.03
C TRP A 333 -10.61 32.63 23.85
N THR A 334 -10.73 31.63 22.97
CA THR A 334 -12.00 30.94 22.72
C THR A 334 -12.47 30.14 23.94
N ARG A 335 -11.55 29.43 24.62
CA ARG A 335 -11.85 28.70 25.86
C ARG A 335 -12.42 29.64 26.93
N ALA A 336 -11.83 30.82 27.12
CA ALA A 336 -12.33 31.81 28.08
C ALA A 336 -13.73 32.31 27.75
N ARG A 337 -14.04 32.53 26.46
CA ARG A 337 -15.37 32.98 26.00
C ARG A 337 -16.43 31.89 26.15
N LEU A 338 -16.13 30.66 25.74
CA LEU A 338 -17.02 29.51 25.94
C LEU A 338 -17.33 29.30 27.42
N LYS A 339 -16.30 29.33 28.28
CA LYS A 339 -16.50 29.23 29.74
C LYS A 339 -17.50 30.27 30.24
N ARG A 340 -17.32 31.54 29.85
CA ARG A 340 -18.21 32.62 30.25
C ARG A 340 -19.64 32.41 29.75
N PHE A 341 -19.84 32.14 28.45
CA PHE A 341 -21.18 31.98 27.88
C PHE A 341 -21.92 30.77 28.45
N THR A 342 -21.23 29.65 28.60
CA THR A 342 -21.81 28.44 29.18
C THR A 342 -22.18 28.66 30.65
N GLN A 343 -21.31 29.31 31.45
CA GLN A 343 -21.62 29.59 32.86
C GLN A 343 -22.76 30.59 33.05
N GLU A 344 -22.81 31.67 32.26
CA GLU A 344 -23.89 32.66 32.32
C GLU A 344 -25.25 32.05 31.94
N LEU A 345 -25.27 31.18 30.93
CA LEU A 345 -26.51 30.64 30.38
C LEU A 345 -27.10 29.49 31.22
N LEU A 346 -26.23 28.68 31.85
CA LEU A 346 -26.67 27.53 32.64
C LEU A 346 -26.95 27.86 34.12
N PHE A 347 -26.56 29.05 34.59
CA PHE A 347 -26.73 29.45 35.99
C PHE A 347 -28.19 29.36 36.48
N ASP A 348 -29.15 29.78 35.65
CA ASP A 348 -30.58 29.81 36.00
C ASP A 348 -31.35 28.55 35.59
N LYS A 349 -30.66 27.50 35.13
CA LYS A 349 -31.29 26.26 34.64
C LYS A 349 -31.38 25.20 35.73
N ASN A 350 -32.37 24.32 35.64
CA ASN A 350 -32.44 23.13 36.50
C ASN A 350 -31.84 21.91 35.78
N TYR A 351 -31.50 20.88 36.55
CA TYR A 351 -30.92 19.64 36.02
C TYR A 351 -31.81 18.97 34.97
N VAL A 352 -33.12 18.99 35.19
CA VAL A 352 -34.11 18.39 34.27
C VAL A 352 -34.17 19.16 32.95
N ASP A 353 -34.06 20.49 33.00
CA ASP A 353 -34.07 21.34 31.80
C ASP A 353 -32.86 21.03 30.91
N LEU A 354 -31.69 20.80 31.53
CA LEU A 354 -30.48 20.38 30.82
C LEU A 354 -30.56 18.97 30.21
N LEU A 355 -31.42 18.10 30.74
CA LEU A 355 -31.60 16.75 30.20
C LEU A 355 -32.62 16.68 29.07
N LEU A 356 -33.68 17.49 29.17
CA LEU A 356 -34.84 17.36 28.29
C LEU A 356 -34.91 18.42 27.19
N ASP A 357 -34.33 19.60 27.41
CA ASP A 357 -34.48 20.78 26.54
C ASP A 357 -33.16 21.61 26.44
N PHE A 358 -32.01 20.95 26.28
CA PHE A 358 -30.70 21.62 26.17
C PHE A 358 -30.40 22.19 24.77
N ASP A 359 -31.06 21.72 23.72
CA ASP A 359 -30.76 22.15 22.34
C ASP A 359 -30.86 23.67 22.12
N PRO A 360 -31.88 24.40 22.64
CA PRO A 360 -31.95 25.85 22.53
C PRO A 360 -30.77 26.56 23.21
N ASP A 361 -30.34 26.03 24.35
CA ASP A 361 -29.21 26.56 25.13
C ASP A 361 -27.89 26.35 24.39
N ALA A 362 -27.70 25.18 23.78
CA ALA A 362 -26.57 24.88 22.92
C ALA A 362 -26.51 25.81 21.70
N GLU A 363 -27.64 26.07 21.03
CA GLU A 363 -27.72 26.98 19.89
C GLU A 363 -27.43 28.44 20.28
N GLU A 364 -27.87 28.89 21.45
CA GLU A 364 -27.55 30.23 21.94
C GLU A 364 -26.05 30.39 22.23
N ILE A 365 -25.39 29.38 22.82
CA ILE A 365 -23.93 29.37 23.01
C ILE A 365 -23.23 29.45 21.65
N LYS A 366 -23.69 28.68 20.65
CA LYS A 366 -23.14 28.71 19.29
C LYS A 366 -23.28 30.09 18.65
N ARG A 367 -24.47 30.69 18.73
CA ARG A 367 -24.77 32.01 18.15
C ARG A 367 -23.90 33.10 18.77
N ARG A 368 -23.74 33.12 20.11
CA ARG A 368 -22.87 34.08 20.80
C ARG A 368 -21.41 33.92 20.39
N MET A 369 -20.92 32.68 20.34
CA MET A 369 -19.55 32.39 19.94
C MET A 369 -19.29 32.76 18.46
N GLN A 370 -20.26 32.54 17.57
CA GLN A 370 -20.18 32.92 16.17
C GLN A 370 -20.05 34.44 16.00
N GLY A 371 -20.83 35.23 16.75
CA GLY A 371 -20.75 36.69 16.71
C GLY A 371 -19.38 37.22 17.14
N GLU A 372 -18.81 36.67 18.21
CA GLU A 372 -17.50 37.08 18.73
C GLU A 372 -16.35 36.63 17.81
N LEU A 373 -16.43 35.44 17.20
CA LEU A 373 -15.43 35.00 16.21
C LEU A 373 -15.49 35.82 14.92
N ALA A 374 -16.69 36.14 14.44
CA ALA A 374 -16.86 36.96 13.23
C ALA A 374 -16.27 38.37 13.41
N ALA A 375 -16.34 38.93 14.63
CA ALA A 375 -15.74 40.21 14.95
C ALA A 375 -14.21 40.22 14.81
N ILE A 376 -13.56 39.07 15.00
CA ILE A 376 -12.10 38.92 14.90
C ILE A 376 -11.64 38.29 13.57
N GLY A 377 -12.53 38.14 12.59
CA GLY A 377 -12.19 37.57 11.27
C GLY A 377 -12.20 36.04 11.18
N CYS A 378 -12.77 35.36 12.19
CA CYS A 378 -12.89 33.91 12.24
C CYS A 378 -14.35 33.46 12.14
N THR A 379 -14.59 32.20 11.81
CA THR A 379 -15.92 31.59 11.74
C THR A 379 -15.91 30.23 12.39
N ILE A 380 -17.02 29.86 13.03
CA ILE A 380 -17.22 28.50 13.53
C ILE A 380 -17.65 27.61 12.38
N LYS A 381 -16.80 26.64 12.03
CA LYS A 381 -17.19 25.55 11.14
C LYS A 381 -18.10 24.57 11.86
N GLN A 382 -17.74 24.20 13.09
CA GLN A 382 -18.52 23.30 13.91
C GLN A 382 -18.31 23.60 15.39
N LEU A 383 -19.40 23.61 16.16
CA LEU A 383 -19.35 23.67 17.62
C LEU A 383 -20.38 22.66 18.15
N ILE A 384 -19.89 21.65 18.85
CA ILE A 384 -20.72 20.66 19.54
C ILE A 384 -20.66 21.00 21.02
N VAL A 385 -21.83 21.11 21.65
CA VAL A 385 -21.97 21.36 23.08
C VAL A 385 -22.81 20.24 23.67
N ILE A 386 -22.25 19.47 24.59
CA ILE A 386 -22.93 18.34 25.22
C ILE A 386 -22.71 18.44 26.73
N PRO A 387 -23.78 18.46 27.54
CA PRO A 387 -23.64 18.38 28.98
C PRO A 387 -23.32 16.93 29.35
N ASN A 388 -22.28 16.72 30.14
CA ASN A 388 -21.88 15.42 30.63
C ASN A 388 -22.76 15.04 31.82
N LEU A 389 -23.90 14.41 31.52
CA LEU A 389 -24.91 13.98 32.49
C LEU A 389 -25.16 12.48 32.32
N ASP A 390 -25.10 11.71 33.42
CA ASP A 390 -25.29 10.26 33.39
C ASP A 390 -26.54 9.83 32.60
N PRO A 391 -27.71 10.49 32.74
CA PRO A 391 -28.92 10.07 32.03
C PRO A 391 -28.85 10.19 30.50
N LEU A 392 -27.99 11.05 29.96
CA LEU A 392 -27.79 11.15 28.51
C LEU A 392 -27.02 9.95 27.96
N SER A 393 -26.14 9.34 28.77
CA SER A 393 -25.43 8.12 28.39
C SER A 393 -26.37 6.91 28.23
N TRP A 394 -27.50 6.87 28.96
CA TRP A 394 -28.45 5.76 28.94
C TRP A 394 -29.11 5.55 27.56
N ARG A 395 -29.14 6.58 26.71
CA ARG A 395 -29.62 6.49 25.33
C ARG A 395 -28.71 5.62 24.46
N HIS A 396 -27.42 5.62 24.76
CA HIS A 396 -26.41 4.84 24.02
C HIS A 396 -26.26 3.42 24.57
N GLY A 397 -26.60 3.21 25.84
CA GLY A 397 -26.61 1.92 26.51
C GLY A 397 -26.44 2.08 28.01
N LEU A 398 -27.13 1.25 28.78
CA LEU A 398 -26.91 1.15 30.21
C LEU A 398 -25.66 0.27 30.44
N PRO A 399 -24.62 0.76 31.13
CA PRO A 399 -23.41 -0.01 31.44
C PRO A 399 -23.68 -0.98 32.60
N LEU A 400 -24.62 -1.91 32.40
CA LEU A 400 -24.90 -2.98 33.34
C LEU A 400 -23.82 -4.05 33.11
N GLY A 401 -22.86 -4.12 34.03
CA GLY A 401 -21.75 -5.08 33.98
C GLY A 401 -22.21 -6.54 34.17
N ASP A 402 -21.23 -7.44 34.20
CA ASP A 402 -21.44 -8.85 34.54
C ASP A 402 -22.01 -8.97 35.96
N ASN A 403 -23.23 -9.51 36.09
CA ASN A 403 -23.84 -9.78 37.39
C ASN A 403 -23.54 -11.21 37.81
N GLU A 404 -22.28 -11.49 38.12
CA GLU A 404 -21.87 -12.76 38.70
C GLU A 404 -22.35 -12.84 40.14
N LYS A 405 -23.33 -13.71 40.38
CA LYS A 405 -23.90 -13.94 41.71
C LYS A 405 -24.12 -15.42 41.94
N SER A 406 -24.17 -15.75 43.22
CA SER A 406 -24.58 -17.07 43.67
C SER A 406 -26.04 -17.06 44.08
N TYR A 407 -26.73 -18.15 43.76
CA TYR A 407 -28.17 -18.32 43.99
C TYR A 407 -28.42 -19.67 44.66
N MET A 408 -29.38 -19.68 45.57
CA MET A 408 -29.85 -20.91 46.21
C MET A 408 -30.94 -21.54 45.34
N THR A 409 -30.83 -22.84 45.10
CA THR A 409 -31.84 -23.60 44.36
C THR A 409 -33.02 -24.00 45.25
N HIS A 410 -33.96 -24.83 44.75
CA HIS A 410 -35.00 -25.44 45.57
C HIS A 410 -34.43 -26.21 46.78
N ASP A 411 -33.23 -26.79 46.64
CA ASP A 411 -32.47 -27.32 47.76
C ASP A 411 -31.51 -26.26 48.32
N ALA A 412 -31.82 -25.74 49.51
CA ALA A 412 -31.03 -24.72 50.19
C ALA A 412 -29.59 -25.15 50.54
N ARG A 413 -29.26 -26.44 50.43
CA ARG A 413 -27.89 -26.94 50.62
C ARG A 413 -27.03 -26.82 49.37
N LEU A 414 -27.60 -26.39 48.25
CA LEU A 414 -26.91 -26.30 46.98
C LEU A 414 -26.99 -24.89 46.38
N GLU A 415 -25.82 -24.27 46.33
CA GLU A 415 -25.57 -22.96 45.76
C GLU A 415 -25.05 -23.10 44.33
N VAL A 416 -25.65 -22.37 43.40
CA VAL A 416 -25.25 -22.33 42.00
C VAL A 416 -24.80 -20.93 41.63
N ARG A 417 -23.81 -20.83 40.74
CA ARG A 417 -23.27 -19.55 40.27
C ARG A 417 -23.78 -19.26 38.87
N LEU A 418 -24.28 -18.04 38.68
CA LEU A 418 -24.84 -17.59 37.40
C LEU A 418 -24.35 -16.16 37.12
N ASN A 419 -24.00 -15.89 35.87
CA ASN A 419 -23.83 -14.54 35.35
C ASN A 419 -25.05 -14.16 34.52
N VAL A 420 -25.75 -13.09 34.90
CA VAL A 420 -26.87 -12.51 34.15
C VAL A 420 -26.45 -11.18 33.55
N VAL A 421 -26.13 -11.20 32.26
CA VAL A 421 -25.73 -10.01 31.51
C VAL A 421 -26.96 -9.33 30.95
N VAL A 422 -27.17 -8.06 31.31
CA VAL A 422 -28.30 -7.25 30.82
C VAL A 422 -27.76 -6.14 29.95
N LYS A 423 -28.31 -6.00 28.75
CA LYS A 423 -28.07 -4.86 27.86
C LYS A 423 -29.41 -4.21 27.58
N ALA A 424 -29.50 -2.91 27.83
CA ALA A 424 -30.72 -2.15 27.65
C ALA A 424 -30.39 -0.70 27.32
N LYS A 425 -31.33 -0.01 26.67
CA LYS A 425 -31.23 1.43 26.37
C LYS A 425 -32.49 2.13 26.83
N VAL A 426 -32.37 3.41 27.12
CA VAL A 426 -33.52 4.27 27.41
C VAL A 426 -33.73 5.18 26.21
N THR A 427 -34.76 4.95 25.40
CA THR A 427 -35.02 5.82 24.23
C THR A 427 -35.69 7.12 24.64
N ASN A 428 -36.59 7.08 25.63
CA ASN A 428 -37.37 8.23 26.04
C ASN A 428 -37.15 8.59 27.52
N LEU A 429 -36.29 9.58 27.74
CA LEU A 429 -36.04 10.13 29.08
C LEU A 429 -37.26 10.87 29.68
N ARG A 430 -38.31 11.17 28.90
CA ARG A 430 -39.54 11.83 29.37
C ARG A 430 -40.57 10.85 29.96
N ASP A 431 -40.28 9.56 30.02
CA ASP A 431 -41.20 8.57 30.61
C ASP A 431 -41.37 8.83 32.12
N LYS A 432 -42.62 8.77 32.60
CA LYS A 432 -42.98 9.00 34.01
C LYS A 432 -42.30 8.00 34.95
N ARG A 433 -41.97 6.80 34.49
CA ARG A 433 -41.26 5.77 35.26
C ARG A 433 -39.82 6.18 35.59
N LEU A 434 -39.22 7.05 34.79
CA LEU A 434 -37.85 7.52 34.96
C LEU A 434 -37.74 8.77 35.83
N THR A 435 -38.84 9.49 36.08
CA THR A 435 -38.87 10.73 36.87
C THR A 435 -38.15 10.65 38.23
N PRO A 436 -38.21 9.56 39.02
CA PRO A 436 -37.45 9.44 40.26
C PRO A 436 -35.93 9.44 40.07
N TYR A 437 -35.47 8.99 38.90
CA TYR A 437 -34.06 8.78 38.54
C TYR A 437 -33.45 9.95 37.75
N LEU A 438 -34.25 10.91 37.28
CA LEU A 438 -33.79 12.13 36.60
C LEU A 438 -33.27 13.17 37.61
N ARG A 439 -32.33 12.75 38.45
CA ARG A 439 -31.70 13.56 39.49
C ARG A 439 -30.18 13.38 39.43
N PRO A 440 -29.39 14.34 39.95
CA PRO A 440 -27.97 14.13 40.15
C PRO A 440 -27.72 12.88 41.00
N GLN A 441 -26.70 12.08 40.66
CA GLN A 441 -26.36 10.81 41.34
C GLN A 441 -27.49 9.77 41.31
N SER A 442 -28.03 9.50 40.12
CA SER A 442 -29.08 8.49 39.95
C SER A 442 -28.62 7.09 40.35
N ARG A 443 -29.46 6.38 41.11
CA ARG A 443 -29.28 4.97 41.48
C ARG A 443 -29.93 3.98 40.50
N LEU A 444 -30.31 4.44 39.30
CA LEU A 444 -31.01 3.61 38.32
C LEU A 444 -30.28 2.29 38.04
N LEU A 445 -28.95 2.32 37.88
CA LEU A 445 -28.15 1.13 37.60
C LEU A 445 -28.13 0.16 38.78
N GLU A 446 -28.03 0.67 40.02
CA GLU A 446 -28.06 -0.13 41.24
C GLU A 446 -29.43 -0.80 41.42
N ASP A 447 -30.51 -0.05 41.22
CA ASP A 447 -31.88 -0.55 41.36
C ASP A 447 -32.21 -1.61 40.29
N ILE A 448 -31.71 -1.44 39.05
CA ILE A 448 -31.82 -2.46 38.00
C ILE A 448 -31.08 -3.73 38.42
N GLN A 449 -29.84 -3.63 38.92
CA GLN A 449 -29.07 -4.79 39.36
C GLN A 449 -29.74 -5.52 40.53
N GLU A 450 -30.30 -4.79 41.49
CA GLU A 450 -31.03 -5.37 42.62
C GLU A 450 -32.29 -6.12 42.16
N VAL A 451 -33.05 -5.54 41.22
CA VAL A 451 -34.22 -6.20 40.62
C VAL A 451 -33.79 -7.46 39.87
N VAL A 452 -32.75 -7.41 39.05
CA VAL A 452 -32.23 -8.59 38.33
C VAL A 452 -31.86 -9.70 39.31
N TYR A 453 -31.13 -9.38 40.38
CA TYR A 453 -30.74 -10.34 41.40
C TYR A 453 -31.95 -10.98 42.08
N ARG A 454 -32.88 -10.15 42.57
CA ARG A 454 -34.05 -10.64 43.32
C ARG A 454 -34.97 -11.51 42.48
N GLU A 455 -35.26 -11.10 41.25
CA GLU A 455 -36.13 -11.87 40.34
C GLU A 455 -35.45 -13.17 39.88
N THR A 456 -34.14 -13.13 39.61
CA THR A 456 -33.36 -14.36 39.32
C THR A 456 -33.38 -15.31 40.51
N GLN A 457 -33.16 -14.79 41.74
CA GLN A 457 -33.21 -15.61 42.96
C GLN A 457 -34.58 -16.25 43.18
N HIS A 458 -35.67 -15.53 42.91
CA HIS A 458 -37.02 -16.06 43.03
C HIS A 458 -37.24 -17.26 42.08
N ILE A 459 -36.78 -17.16 40.84
CA ILE A 459 -36.84 -18.25 39.86
C ILE A 459 -35.96 -19.43 40.32
N MET A 460 -34.74 -19.15 40.80
CA MET A 460 -33.79 -20.18 41.24
C MET A 460 -34.31 -21.02 42.41
N HIS A 461 -35.03 -20.42 43.36
CA HIS A 461 -35.67 -21.17 44.45
C HIS A 461 -36.75 -22.17 43.99
N GLY A 462 -37.32 -21.97 42.80
CA GLY A 462 -38.27 -22.91 42.19
C GLY A 462 -37.62 -24.00 41.33
N ILE A 463 -36.31 -23.90 41.06
CA ILE A 463 -35.59 -24.81 40.16
C ILE A 463 -34.90 -25.92 40.98
N ASP A 464 -35.19 -27.16 40.63
CA ASP A 464 -34.46 -28.31 41.15
C ASP A 464 -32.99 -28.30 40.67
N PRO A 465 -32.01 -28.59 41.56
CA PRO A 465 -30.60 -28.77 41.22
C PRO A 465 -30.32 -29.55 39.93
N GLU A 466 -31.00 -30.69 39.73
CA GLU A 466 -30.83 -31.55 38.57
C GLU A 466 -31.18 -30.79 37.29
N ARG A 467 -32.30 -30.04 37.32
CA ARG A 467 -32.76 -29.24 36.19
C ARG A 467 -31.77 -28.12 35.86
N PHE A 468 -31.15 -27.51 36.88
CA PHE A 468 -30.13 -26.48 36.64
C PHE A 468 -28.87 -27.05 35.96
N TYR A 469 -28.30 -28.14 36.47
CA TYR A 469 -27.03 -28.65 35.94
C TYR A 469 -27.17 -29.46 34.66
N MET A 470 -28.22 -30.27 34.53
CA MET A 470 -28.40 -31.16 33.39
C MET A 470 -29.19 -30.50 32.27
N ARG A 471 -30.11 -29.57 32.58
CA ARG A 471 -31.14 -29.05 31.65
C ARG A 471 -31.18 -27.52 31.60
N PHE A 472 -30.02 -26.87 31.71
CA PHE A 472 -29.95 -25.41 31.65
C PHE A 472 -30.37 -24.84 30.29
N GLN A 473 -29.91 -25.49 29.21
CA GLN A 473 -30.04 -25.01 27.82
C GLN A 473 -31.11 -25.74 26.99
N TYR A 474 -31.58 -26.91 27.44
CA TYR A 474 -32.54 -27.74 26.71
C TYR A 474 -33.51 -28.42 27.68
N THR A 475 -34.64 -28.90 27.15
CA THR A 475 -35.65 -29.68 27.88
C THR A 475 -35.83 -31.03 27.21
N ASP A 476 -35.72 -32.11 27.97
CA ASP A 476 -35.89 -33.49 27.54
C ASP A 476 -37.02 -34.22 28.30
N LYS A 477 -37.50 -33.67 29.43
CA LYS A 477 -38.58 -34.25 30.24
C LYS A 477 -39.98 -33.81 29.77
N PRO A 478 -40.92 -34.76 29.54
CA PRO A 478 -42.30 -34.43 29.20
C PRO A 478 -43.01 -33.74 30.39
N GLY A 479 -43.33 -32.45 30.22
CA GLY A 479 -43.93 -31.60 31.26
C GLY A 479 -43.18 -30.27 31.47
N GLU A 480 -41.91 -30.21 31.10
CA GLU A 480 -41.12 -28.97 31.10
C GLU A 480 -41.36 -28.20 29.79
N LYS A 481 -41.93 -26.98 29.88
CA LYS A 481 -42.27 -26.19 28.69
C LYS A 481 -41.10 -25.36 28.15
N LYS A 482 -40.13 -25.01 28.99
CA LYS A 482 -38.99 -24.12 28.65
C LYS A 482 -37.71 -24.49 29.41
N PRO A 483 -36.53 -24.31 28.81
CA PRO A 483 -35.25 -24.40 29.51
C PRO A 483 -35.12 -23.36 30.62
N VAL A 484 -34.30 -23.65 31.63
CA VAL A 484 -34.03 -22.72 32.75
C VAL A 484 -33.51 -21.37 32.25
N ARG A 485 -32.63 -21.39 31.24
CA ARG A 485 -32.10 -20.18 30.62
C ARG A 485 -33.19 -19.25 30.09
N GLU A 486 -34.12 -19.78 29.30
CA GLU A 486 -35.20 -18.99 28.68
C GLU A 486 -36.20 -18.48 29.72
N GLU A 487 -36.41 -19.24 30.80
CA GLU A 487 -37.26 -18.85 31.92
C GLU A 487 -36.70 -17.61 32.64
N ILE A 488 -35.39 -17.61 32.93
CA ILE A 488 -34.69 -16.47 33.53
C ILE A 488 -34.65 -15.28 32.57
N GLU A 489 -34.20 -15.49 31.33
CA GLU A 489 -34.07 -14.41 30.34
C GLU A 489 -35.42 -13.75 30.04
N GLY A 490 -36.49 -14.54 29.90
CA GLY A 490 -37.84 -14.05 29.62
C GLY A 490 -38.45 -13.25 30.76
N HIS A 491 -38.34 -13.74 32.00
CA HIS A 491 -38.92 -13.07 33.17
C HIS A 491 -38.19 -11.78 33.51
N VAL A 492 -36.85 -11.81 33.56
CA VAL A 492 -36.04 -10.61 33.83
C VAL A 492 -36.29 -9.54 32.77
N LYS A 493 -36.35 -9.93 31.48
CA LYS A 493 -36.66 -9.00 30.39
C LYS A 493 -38.03 -8.32 30.56
N ALA A 494 -39.06 -9.07 30.95
CA ALA A 494 -40.41 -8.53 31.15
C ALA A 494 -40.46 -7.52 32.31
N VAL A 495 -39.87 -7.88 33.46
CA VAL A 495 -39.87 -7.01 34.66
C VAL A 495 -39.10 -5.71 34.42
N LEU A 496 -37.97 -5.78 33.71
CA LEU A 496 -37.18 -4.58 33.41
C LEU A 496 -37.92 -3.63 32.47
N ALA A 497 -38.53 -4.14 31.40
CA ALA A 497 -39.32 -3.34 30.46
C ALA A 497 -40.55 -2.69 31.12
N GLU A 498 -41.19 -3.37 32.06
CA GLU A 498 -42.33 -2.84 32.81
C GLU A 498 -41.92 -1.71 33.76
N ARG A 499 -40.87 -1.92 34.58
CA ARG A 499 -40.51 -1.01 35.67
C ARG A 499 -39.66 0.19 35.27
N PHE A 500 -38.73 0.04 34.32
CA PHE A 500 -37.67 1.03 34.09
C PHE A 500 -37.76 1.79 32.76
N ALA A 501 -38.85 1.63 32.00
CA ALA A 501 -39.00 2.26 30.67
C ALA A 501 -37.80 2.03 29.74
N VAL A 502 -37.21 0.83 29.82
CA VAL A 502 -36.07 0.42 29.01
C VAL A 502 -36.55 -0.29 27.76
N ASP A 503 -35.90 0.04 26.64
CA ASP A 503 -36.11 -0.54 25.33
C ASP A 503 -34.91 -1.40 24.92
N GLU A 504 -35.08 -2.23 23.88
CA GLU A 504 -34.04 -3.12 23.36
C GLU A 504 -33.39 -4.02 24.42
N VAL A 505 -34.18 -4.46 25.41
CA VAL A 505 -33.67 -5.30 26.51
C VAL A 505 -33.23 -6.68 25.99
N SER A 506 -31.95 -6.96 26.15
CA SER A 506 -31.30 -8.25 25.92
C SER A 506 -30.74 -8.77 27.23
N VAL A 507 -31.17 -9.97 27.62
CA VAL A 507 -30.73 -10.65 28.85
C VAL A 507 -30.07 -11.95 28.41
N ILE A 508 -28.89 -12.23 28.94
CA ILE A 508 -28.17 -13.47 28.69
C ILE A 508 -27.80 -14.09 30.03
N ALA A 509 -28.32 -15.28 30.30
CA ALA A 509 -27.99 -16.05 31.50
C ALA A 509 -26.95 -17.13 31.18
N LYS A 510 -25.84 -17.14 31.91
CA LYS A 510 -24.75 -18.13 31.76
C LYS A 510 -24.44 -18.80 33.09
N PRO A 511 -24.47 -20.14 33.18
CA PRO A 511 -24.00 -20.83 34.37
C PRO A 511 -22.48 -20.66 34.47
N LEU A 512 -22.01 -20.36 35.67
CA LEU A 512 -20.59 -20.29 35.99
C LEU A 512 -20.14 -21.62 36.57
N GLU A 513 -18.84 -21.87 36.54
CA GLU A 513 -18.28 -23.08 37.13
C GLU A 513 -18.53 -23.13 38.64
N THR A 514 -18.98 -24.31 39.07
CA THR A 514 -19.12 -24.72 40.47
C THR A 514 -18.20 -25.92 40.71
N ASP A 515 -17.98 -26.29 41.97
CA ASP A 515 -17.15 -27.46 42.30
C ASP A 515 -17.72 -28.75 41.69
N LEU A 516 -19.05 -28.85 41.55
CA LEU A 516 -19.71 -29.98 40.90
C LEU A 516 -19.45 -30.05 39.39
N THR A 517 -19.49 -28.91 38.68
CA THR A 517 -19.19 -28.89 37.25
C THR A 517 -17.72 -29.13 36.99
N LYS A 518 -16.82 -28.60 37.83
CA LYS A 518 -15.38 -28.90 37.76
C LYS A 518 -15.10 -30.37 37.99
N ARG A 519 -15.73 -30.98 38.99
CA ARG A 519 -15.64 -32.42 39.25
C ARG A 519 -16.10 -33.25 38.04
N LEU A 520 -17.25 -32.94 37.47
CA LEU A 520 -17.79 -33.67 36.32
C LEU A 520 -16.89 -33.50 35.08
N SER A 521 -16.46 -32.28 34.75
CA SER A 521 -15.58 -32.04 33.60
C SER A 521 -14.29 -32.84 33.69
N ARG A 522 -13.66 -32.94 34.87
CA ARG A 522 -12.44 -33.73 35.07
C ARG A 522 -12.67 -35.23 34.91
N LEU A 523 -13.85 -35.74 35.25
CA LEU A 523 -14.20 -37.14 35.02
C LEU A 523 -14.37 -37.46 33.53
N LEU A 524 -14.87 -36.49 32.75
CA LEU A 524 -15.03 -36.61 31.29
C LEU A 524 -13.71 -36.45 30.51
N GLU A 525 -12.63 -36.00 31.15
CA GLU A 525 -11.31 -35.78 30.54
C GLU A 525 -10.55 -37.09 30.32
N GLY A 526 -10.95 -37.83 29.27
CA GLY A 526 -10.17 -38.90 28.65
C GLY A 526 -10.52 -40.33 29.07
N PRO A 527 -9.94 -41.32 28.37
CA PRO A 527 -10.06 -42.72 28.74
C PRO A 527 -9.20 -43.00 29.97
N HIS A 528 -9.84 -43.50 31.01
CA HIS A 528 -9.23 -43.93 32.25
C HIS A 528 -8.87 -45.40 32.15
N THR A 529 -7.65 -45.77 32.55
CA THR A 529 -7.21 -47.18 32.57
C THR A 529 -7.36 -47.78 33.96
N LEU A 530 -7.72 -49.06 34.02
CA LEU A 530 -7.63 -49.90 35.21
C LEU A 530 -7.04 -51.28 34.86
N GLU A 531 -6.41 -51.92 35.84
CA GLU A 531 -5.90 -53.28 35.72
C GLU A 531 -6.65 -54.22 36.66
N VAL A 532 -7.06 -55.38 36.16
CA VAL A 532 -7.76 -56.42 36.93
C VAL A 532 -6.95 -57.70 36.89
N GLU A 533 -6.47 -58.09 38.06
CA GLU A 533 -5.81 -59.37 38.32
C GLU A 533 -6.85 -60.47 38.60
N CYS A 534 -6.76 -61.57 37.85
CA CYS A 534 -7.64 -62.74 37.99
C CYS A 534 -6.83 -64.04 37.95
N PHE A 535 -7.26 -65.04 38.72
CA PHE A 535 -6.67 -66.38 38.67
C PHE A 535 -7.53 -67.34 37.81
N PRO A 536 -6.90 -68.16 36.94
CA PRO A 536 -7.61 -69.12 36.09
C PRO A 536 -8.27 -70.27 36.87
N LEU A 537 -7.88 -70.48 38.13
CA LEU A 537 -8.53 -71.37 39.10
C LEU A 537 -8.73 -70.56 40.39
N ASN A 538 -9.81 -70.80 41.15
CA ASN A 538 -10.14 -70.06 42.38
C ASN A 538 -9.15 -70.33 43.55
N ASP A 539 -7.93 -70.74 43.25
CA ASP A 539 -6.86 -71.08 44.18
C ASP A 539 -5.56 -70.37 43.73
N PRO A 540 -5.08 -69.34 44.46
CA PRO A 540 -3.85 -68.61 44.14
C PRO A 540 -2.60 -69.49 44.10
N SER A 541 -2.66 -70.70 44.67
CA SER A 541 -1.57 -71.67 44.65
C SER A 541 -1.53 -72.55 43.40
N ARG A 542 -2.51 -72.42 42.50
CA ARG A 542 -2.66 -73.26 41.30
C ARG A 542 -2.99 -72.43 40.06
N GLY A 543 -1.96 -71.86 39.44
CA GLY A 543 -2.03 -71.23 38.12
C GLY A 543 -1.35 -69.87 38.08
N GLU A 544 -0.93 -69.45 36.89
CA GLU A 544 -0.36 -68.11 36.69
C GLU A 544 -1.46 -67.05 36.64
N GLU A 545 -1.13 -65.87 37.16
CA GLU A 545 -2.00 -64.70 37.19
C GLU A 545 -2.25 -64.15 35.78
N VAL A 546 -3.51 -63.79 35.50
CA VAL A 546 -3.91 -63.15 34.25
C VAL A 546 -4.31 -61.72 34.54
N ILE A 547 -3.62 -60.77 33.91
CA ILE A 547 -3.89 -59.34 34.05
C ILE A 547 -4.73 -58.86 32.86
N TYR A 548 -5.84 -58.19 33.16
CA TYR A 548 -6.68 -57.52 32.18
C TYR A 548 -6.49 -56.01 32.31
N ARG A 549 -6.07 -55.36 31.23
CA ARG A 549 -6.03 -53.90 31.13
C ARG A 549 -7.29 -53.41 30.44
N ILE A 550 -8.02 -52.52 31.10
CA ILE A 550 -9.33 -52.04 30.66
C ILE A 550 -9.31 -50.52 30.63
N ASP A 551 -9.61 -49.96 29.45
CA ASP A 551 -9.78 -48.53 29.26
C ASP A 551 -11.27 -48.20 29.25
N PHE A 552 -11.69 -47.17 29.98
CA PHE A 552 -13.08 -46.75 30.07
C PHE A 552 -13.23 -45.23 30.06
N ASP A 553 -14.30 -44.74 29.47
CA ASP A 553 -14.69 -43.33 29.48
C ASP A 553 -15.86 -43.11 30.45
N VAL A 554 -15.88 -41.97 31.11
CA VAL A 554 -17.08 -41.47 31.77
C VAL A 554 -17.83 -40.63 30.73
N GLU A 555 -19.07 -41.00 30.43
CA GLU A 555 -19.87 -40.31 29.41
C GLU A 555 -20.69 -39.15 30.00
N GLY A 556 -21.02 -39.25 31.29
CA GLY A 556 -21.81 -38.26 31.98
C GLY A 556 -22.56 -38.83 33.18
N VAL A 557 -23.55 -38.08 33.66
CA VAL A 557 -24.46 -38.51 34.73
C VAL A 557 -25.68 -39.20 34.10
N GLU A 558 -26.04 -40.38 34.60
CA GLU A 558 -27.20 -41.15 34.12
C GLU A 558 -28.52 -40.41 34.40
N GLN A 559 -29.58 -40.67 33.60
CA GLN A 559 -30.86 -39.92 33.63
C GLN A 559 -31.52 -39.84 35.02
N ASN A 560 -31.28 -40.83 35.89
CA ASN A 560 -31.74 -40.86 37.29
C ASN A 560 -30.57 -40.96 38.30
N GLY A 561 -29.34 -40.79 37.84
CA GLY A 561 -28.11 -40.93 38.63
C GLY A 561 -27.68 -39.67 39.37
N TRP A 562 -28.29 -38.52 39.08
CA TRP A 562 -27.89 -37.22 39.62
C TRP A 562 -27.83 -37.16 41.15
N HIS A 563 -28.87 -37.64 41.84
CA HIS A 563 -28.89 -37.65 43.30
C HIS A 563 -27.78 -38.55 43.88
N THR A 564 -27.50 -39.69 43.23
CA THR A 564 -26.42 -40.60 43.61
C THR A 564 -25.06 -39.93 43.42
N PHE A 565 -24.80 -39.35 42.26
CA PHE A 565 -23.56 -38.62 41.95
C PHE A 565 -23.29 -37.48 42.94
N ARG A 566 -24.33 -36.70 43.26
CA ARG A 566 -24.25 -35.64 44.26
C ARG A 566 -23.94 -36.17 45.66
N SER A 567 -24.61 -37.24 46.08
CA SER A 567 -24.47 -37.78 47.44
C SER A 567 -23.07 -38.34 47.74
N LYS A 568 -22.33 -38.72 46.69
CA LYS A 568 -20.98 -39.25 46.79
C LYS A 568 -19.99 -38.10 46.63
N SER A 569 -19.49 -37.58 47.75
CA SER A 569 -18.40 -36.59 47.76
C SER A 569 -17.07 -37.28 48.11
N PHE A 570 -16.05 -37.07 47.29
CA PHE A 570 -14.69 -37.57 47.55
C PHE A 570 -13.76 -36.41 47.93
N PRO A 571 -12.73 -36.64 48.77
CA PRO A 571 -11.78 -35.59 49.17
C PRO A 571 -10.97 -35.04 47.99
N SER A 572 -10.70 -35.87 46.98
CA SER A 572 -10.00 -35.47 45.76
C SER A 572 -10.53 -36.24 44.54
N PHE A 573 -10.22 -35.70 43.35
CA PHE A 573 -10.48 -36.36 42.07
C PHE A 573 -9.77 -37.73 41.98
N GLU A 574 -8.53 -37.81 42.47
CA GLU A 574 -7.76 -39.07 42.49
C GLU A 574 -8.44 -40.13 43.37
N ASP A 575 -8.99 -39.73 44.52
CA ASP A 575 -9.72 -40.64 45.39
C ASP A 575 -11.00 -41.15 44.73
N GLU A 576 -11.75 -40.27 44.05
CA GLU A 576 -12.94 -40.64 43.31
C GLU A 576 -12.63 -41.65 42.20
N LEU A 577 -11.59 -41.36 41.40
CA LEU A 577 -11.16 -42.23 40.33
C LEU A 577 -10.63 -43.57 40.85
N ALA A 578 -9.89 -43.57 41.96
CA ALA A 578 -9.42 -44.78 42.62
C ALA A 578 -10.57 -45.66 43.12
N HIS A 579 -11.61 -45.06 43.72
CA HIS A 579 -12.81 -45.79 44.15
C HIS A 579 -13.60 -46.34 42.97
N LEU A 580 -13.73 -45.56 41.90
CA LEU A 580 -14.39 -45.99 40.67
C LEU A 580 -13.65 -47.17 40.05
N ARG A 581 -12.32 -47.08 39.89
CA ARG A 581 -11.44 -48.18 39.43
C ARG A 581 -11.59 -49.42 40.32
N LYS A 582 -11.59 -49.26 41.65
CA LYS A 582 -11.73 -50.38 42.59
C LYS A 582 -13.07 -51.09 42.43
N VAL A 583 -14.18 -50.36 42.39
CA VAL A 583 -15.53 -50.94 42.25
C VAL A 583 -15.68 -51.64 40.90
N MET A 584 -15.15 -51.07 39.83
CA MET A 584 -15.11 -51.69 38.51
C MET A 584 -14.24 -52.96 38.53
N ALA A 585 -13.03 -52.89 39.08
CA ALA A 585 -12.13 -54.03 39.16
C ALA A 585 -12.72 -55.20 39.97
N GLU A 586 -13.37 -54.93 41.10
CA GLU A 586 -14.06 -55.96 41.90
C GLU A 586 -15.23 -56.59 41.15
N ASP A 587 -16.06 -55.79 40.47
CA ASP A 587 -17.18 -56.31 39.66
C ASP A 587 -16.67 -57.18 38.51
N ILE A 588 -15.70 -56.67 37.75
CA ILE A 588 -15.10 -57.36 36.61
C ILE A 588 -14.41 -58.64 37.07
N ARG A 589 -13.61 -58.61 38.13
CA ARG A 589 -12.97 -59.80 38.72
C ARG A 589 -14.02 -60.85 39.06
N SER A 590 -15.11 -60.46 39.73
CA SER A 590 -16.19 -61.39 40.08
C SER A 590 -16.85 -62.05 38.86
N LYS A 591 -16.98 -61.32 37.74
CA LYS A 591 -17.56 -61.87 36.50
C LYS A 591 -16.58 -62.78 35.75
N VAL A 592 -15.30 -62.41 35.73
CA VAL A 592 -14.25 -63.17 35.05
C VAL A 592 -13.90 -64.46 35.81
N GLU A 593 -13.85 -64.44 37.15
CA GLU A 593 -13.61 -65.62 37.98
C GLU A 593 -14.75 -66.64 37.93
N LEU A 594 -15.98 -66.17 37.70
CA LEU A 594 -17.15 -67.04 37.52
C LEU A 594 -17.31 -67.54 36.07
N ALA A 595 -16.53 -67.04 35.12
CA ALA A 595 -16.59 -67.44 33.72
C ALA A 595 -16.00 -68.85 33.52
N PRO A 596 -16.54 -69.69 32.61
CA PRO A 596 -15.98 -71.02 32.32
C PRO A 596 -14.53 -70.95 31.84
N ARG A 597 -13.76 -72.03 32.01
CA ARG A 597 -12.30 -72.04 31.83
C ARG A 597 -11.87 -71.67 30.40
N GLU A 598 -12.71 -71.99 29.44
CA GLU A 598 -12.55 -71.71 28.00
C GLU A 598 -12.56 -70.20 27.71
N TYR A 599 -13.29 -69.42 28.52
CA TYR A 599 -13.41 -67.97 28.40
C TYR A 599 -12.18 -67.24 28.97
N ARG A 600 -11.39 -67.90 29.82
CA ARG A 600 -10.20 -67.30 30.47
C ARG A 600 -8.92 -67.41 29.62
N GLN A 601 -8.94 -68.23 28.57
CA GLN A 601 -7.77 -68.56 27.74
C GLN A 601 -7.80 -67.91 26.33
N PHE A 602 -8.85 -67.15 25.98
CA PHE A 602 -9.01 -66.44 24.69
C PHE A 602 -8.58 -67.24 23.45
N THR A 603 -9.02 -68.49 23.34
CA THR A 603 -8.75 -69.31 22.16
C THR A 603 -9.66 -68.99 20.97
N ASP A 604 -10.70 -68.16 21.14
CA ASP A 604 -11.68 -67.79 20.12
C ASP A 604 -12.09 -66.30 20.18
N ILE A 605 -12.21 -65.64 19.02
CA ILE A 605 -12.64 -64.25 18.84
C ILE A 605 -14.13 -64.06 19.23
N GLY A 606 -14.97 -65.08 19.05
CA GLY A 606 -16.38 -65.03 19.47
C GLY A 606 -16.55 -64.97 20.99
N VAL A 607 -15.68 -65.70 21.69
CA VAL A 607 -15.59 -65.74 23.16
C VAL A 607 -15.12 -64.38 23.71
N GLN A 608 -14.15 -63.73 23.05
CA GLN A 608 -13.67 -62.39 23.42
C GLN A 608 -14.79 -61.34 23.42
N ARG A 609 -15.56 -61.25 22.32
CA ARG A 609 -16.65 -60.26 22.21
C ARG A 609 -17.74 -60.46 23.25
N THR A 610 -18.01 -61.72 23.61
CA THR A 610 -19.01 -62.05 24.64
C THR A 610 -18.55 -61.58 26.02
N ILE A 611 -17.27 -61.74 26.34
CA ILE A 611 -16.69 -61.25 27.61
C ILE A 611 -16.67 -59.73 27.65
N GLU A 612 -16.28 -59.07 26.55
CA GLU A 612 -16.30 -57.61 26.43
C GLU A 612 -17.70 -57.03 26.67
N GLN A 613 -18.75 -57.63 26.09
CA GLN A 613 -20.14 -57.23 26.31
C GLN A 613 -20.59 -57.44 27.75
N VAL A 614 -20.26 -58.59 28.36
CA VAL A 614 -20.62 -58.87 29.76
C VAL A 614 -19.91 -57.91 30.72
N ILE A 615 -18.62 -57.64 30.49
CA ILE A 615 -17.84 -56.65 31.24
C ILE A 615 -18.46 -55.27 31.07
N HIS A 616 -18.73 -54.84 29.84
CA HIS A 616 -19.35 -53.55 29.53
C HIS A 616 -20.69 -53.37 30.26
N ASP A 617 -21.63 -54.30 30.11
CA ASP A 617 -22.97 -54.20 30.68
C ASP A 617 -23.00 -54.33 32.20
N SER A 618 -22.13 -55.17 32.78
CA SER A 618 -22.04 -55.32 34.23
C SER A 618 -21.43 -54.07 34.87
N THR A 619 -20.31 -53.60 34.32
CA THR A 619 -19.59 -52.41 34.78
C THR A 619 -20.47 -51.18 34.69
N ARG A 620 -21.13 -50.96 33.55
CA ARG A 620 -22.04 -49.83 33.35
C ARG A 620 -23.16 -49.82 34.40
N ARG A 621 -23.84 -50.95 34.60
CA ARG A 621 -24.89 -51.07 35.64
C ARG A 621 -24.35 -50.84 37.04
N LYS A 622 -23.16 -51.37 37.35
CA LYS A 622 -22.53 -51.23 38.67
C LYS A 622 -22.17 -49.77 38.96
N VAL A 623 -21.56 -49.07 38.00
CA VAL A 623 -21.15 -47.68 38.15
C VAL A 623 -22.37 -46.75 38.22
N ILE A 624 -23.41 -46.99 37.42
CA ILE A 624 -24.69 -46.26 37.54
C ILE A 624 -25.26 -46.41 38.95
N ASN A 625 -25.31 -47.62 39.50
CA ASN A 625 -25.91 -47.87 40.80
C ASN A 625 -25.09 -47.28 41.97
N VAL A 626 -23.77 -47.30 41.89
CA VAL A 626 -22.88 -46.89 42.99
C VAL A 626 -22.56 -45.39 42.94
N PHE A 627 -22.35 -44.85 41.75
CA PHE A 627 -21.86 -43.49 41.52
C PHE A 627 -22.86 -42.60 40.76
N GLY A 628 -23.91 -43.16 40.15
CA GLY A 628 -24.84 -42.38 39.31
C GLY A 628 -24.27 -41.94 37.97
N LEU A 629 -23.10 -42.46 37.59
CA LEU A 629 -22.38 -42.12 36.37
C LEU A 629 -22.61 -43.16 35.29
N CYS A 630 -22.66 -42.73 34.03
CA CYS A 630 -22.60 -43.61 32.87
C CYS A 630 -21.14 -43.74 32.42
N VAL A 631 -20.70 -44.98 32.24
CA VAL A 631 -19.37 -45.30 31.73
C VAL A 631 -19.48 -46.22 30.52
N SER A 632 -18.55 -46.08 29.59
CA SER A 632 -18.37 -47.00 28.47
C SER A 632 -16.97 -47.61 28.51
N VAL A 633 -16.90 -48.91 28.27
CA VAL A 633 -15.62 -49.63 28.18
C VAL A 633 -15.13 -49.51 26.74
N VAL A 634 -13.95 -48.91 26.57
CA VAL A 634 -13.34 -48.63 25.26
C VAL A 634 -12.55 -49.84 24.77
N THR A 635 -11.68 -50.40 25.61
CA THR A 635 -10.88 -51.58 25.27
C THR A 635 -10.75 -52.54 26.46
N VAL A 636 -10.66 -53.84 26.15
CA VAL A 636 -10.30 -54.89 27.11
C VAL A 636 -9.13 -55.67 26.50
N THR A 637 -7.97 -55.62 27.15
CA THR A 637 -6.76 -56.30 26.70
C THR A 637 -6.29 -57.29 27.76
N ARG A 638 -6.06 -58.55 27.38
CA ARG A 638 -5.40 -59.53 28.24
C ARG A 638 -3.89 -59.48 28.05
N CYS A 639 -3.15 -59.25 29.13
CA CYS A 639 -1.69 -59.38 29.13
C CYS A 639 -1.30 -60.87 29.07
N ALA A 640 -0.24 -61.18 28.32
CA ALA A 640 0.30 -62.53 28.25
C ALA A 640 0.84 -62.97 29.63
N THR A 641 0.58 -64.22 30.01
CA THR A 641 1.12 -64.83 31.23
C THR A 641 2.62 -65.11 31.10
N ILE A 642 3.33 -65.34 32.22
CA ILE A 642 4.78 -65.57 32.23
C ILE A 642 5.14 -66.85 31.44
N GLY A 643 4.35 -67.91 31.58
CA GLY A 643 4.49 -69.16 30.84
C GLY A 643 4.21 -68.99 29.35
N GLU A 644 3.23 -68.16 28.96
CA GLU A 644 3.00 -67.80 27.56
C GLU A 644 4.16 -66.97 26.98
N GLN A 645 4.73 -66.04 27.76
CA GLN A 645 5.92 -65.28 27.35
C GLN A 645 7.13 -66.20 27.18
N HIS A 646 7.41 -67.08 28.14
CA HIS A 646 8.51 -68.05 28.04
C HIS A 646 8.33 -69.04 26.89
N THR A 647 7.11 -69.51 26.61
CA THR A 647 6.85 -70.38 25.45
C THR A 647 7.01 -69.64 24.14
N HIS A 648 6.56 -68.39 24.04
CA HIS A 648 6.80 -67.53 22.89
C HIS A 648 8.29 -67.28 22.67
N GLU A 649 9.05 -66.97 23.71
CA GLU A 649 10.50 -66.77 23.66
C GLU A 649 11.24 -68.06 23.28
N ALA A 650 10.86 -69.21 23.86
CA ALA A 650 11.43 -70.51 23.52
C ALA A 650 11.11 -70.91 22.08
N MET A 651 9.89 -70.65 21.58
CA MET A 651 9.53 -70.87 20.18
C MET A 651 10.30 -69.95 19.24
N ALA A 652 10.48 -68.68 19.60
CA ALA A 652 11.28 -67.73 18.83
C ALA A 652 12.74 -68.19 18.75
N HIS A 653 13.32 -68.60 19.88
CA HIS A 653 14.69 -69.10 19.97
C HIS A 653 14.88 -70.43 19.22
N ALA A 654 13.92 -71.37 19.33
CA ALA A 654 13.95 -72.62 18.58
C ALA A 654 13.82 -72.41 17.06
N ARG A 655 13.00 -71.44 16.64
CA ARG A 655 12.86 -71.05 15.23
C ARG A 655 14.15 -70.43 14.70
N GLU A 656 14.82 -69.60 15.50
CA GLU A 656 16.10 -69.00 15.15
C GLU A 656 17.23 -70.05 15.05
N GLN A 657 17.28 -71.01 15.98
CA GLN A 657 18.21 -72.14 15.93
C GLN A 657 17.95 -73.09 14.75
N ALA A 658 16.69 -73.34 14.39
CA ALA A 658 16.36 -74.13 13.22
C ALA A 658 16.81 -73.45 11.91
N LEU A 659 16.65 -72.12 11.83
CA LEU A 659 17.10 -71.32 10.69
C LEU A 659 18.64 -71.32 10.55
N THR A 660 19.38 -71.19 11.65
CA THR A 660 20.85 -71.21 11.63
C THR A 660 21.41 -72.59 11.29
N THR A 661 20.82 -73.66 11.84
CA THR A 661 21.22 -75.04 11.54
C THR A 661 20.94 -75.39 10.07
N GLY A 662 19.79 -74.99 9.54
CA GLY A 662 19.45 -75.16 8.13
C GLY A 662 20.44 -74.44 7.21
N ARG A 663 20.89 -73.23 7.59
CA ARG A 663 21.86 -72.46 6.83
C ARG A 663 23.25 -73.10 6.79
N HIS A 664 23.74 -73.60 7.92
CA HIS A 664 25.04 -74.30 7.99
C HIS A 664 25.06 -75.59 7.18
N LEU A 665 23.97 -76.38 7.20
CA LEU A 665 23.86 -77.59 6.39
C LEU A 665 23.93 -77.27 4.88
N LEU A 666 23.26 -76.19 4.46
CA LEU A 666 23.29 -75.74 3.07
C LEU A 666 24.68 -75.27 2.64
N GLU A 667 25.38 -74.49 3.48
CA GLU A 667 26.75 -74.04 3.22
C GLU A 667 27.73 -75.22 3.10
N SER A 668 27.59 -76.24 3.96
CA SER A 668 28.40 -77.47 3.86
C SER A 668 28.18 -78.22 2.54
N LYS A 669 26.92 -78.36 2.08
CA LYS A 669 26.62 -79.02 0.80
C LYS A 669 27.19 -78.24 -0.39
N VAL A 670 27.13 -76.91 -0.37
CA VAL A 670 27.73 -76.07 -1.43
C VAL A 670 29.25 -76.23 -1.46
N GLN A 671 29.91 -76.27 -0.30
CA GLN A 671 31.36 -76.47 -0.24
C GLN A 671 31.78 -77.85 -0.79
N GLU A 672 31.04 -78.91 -0.45
CA GLU A 672 31.24 -80.26 -1.01
C GLU A 672 31.14 -80.23 -2.54
N LEU A 673 30.12 -79.54 -3.07
CA LEU A 673 29.89 -79.38 -4.51
C LEU A 673 31.06 -78.66 -5.20
N VAL A 674 31.60 -77.59 -4.59
CA VAL A 674 32.79 -76.89 -5.12
C VAL A 674 33.98 -77.83 -5.16
N THR A 675 34.29 -78.54 -4.07
CA THR A 675 35.44 -79.45 -4.02
C THR A 675 35.35 -80.59 -5.03
N LEU A 676 34.17 -81.18 -5.20
CA LEU A 676 33.94 -82.23 -6.19
C LEU A 676 34.07 -81.70 -7.61
N THR A 677 33.61 -80.47 -7.87
CA THR A 677 33.72 -79.87 -9.20
C THR A 677 35.17 -79.53 -9.55
N THR A 678 35.96 -79.05 -8.58
CA THR A 678 37.41 -78.87 -8.76
C THR A 678 38.08 -80.21 -9.03
N LYS A 679 37.76 -81.25 -8.26
CA LYS A 679 38.30 -82.60 -8.47
C LYS A 679 37.95 -83.14 -9.87
N LYS A 680 36.72 -82.92 -10.35
CA LYS A 680 36.31 -83.25 -11.71
C LYS A 680 37.17 -82.53 -12.75
N LEU A 681 37.40 -81.23 -12.59
CA LEU A 681 38.24 -80.44 -13.50
C LEU A 681 39.69 -80.90 -13.52
N ASP A 682 40.25 -81.25 -12.37
CA ASP A 682 41.63 -81.75 -12.28
C ASP A 682 41.79 -83.12 -12.93
N LEU A 683 40.82 -84.02 -12.75
CA LEU A 683 40.80 -85.33 -13.44
C LEU A 683 40.70 -85.16 -14.96
N ILE A 684 39.88 -84.21 -15.44
CA ILE A 684 39.78 -83.90 -16.87
C ILE A 684 41.11 -83.34 -17.41
N LYS A 685 41.77 -82.42 -16.68
CA LYS A 685 43.08 -81.87 -17.07
C LYS A 685 44.19 -82.92 -17.07
N ALA A 686 44.11 -83.92 -16.20
CA ALA A 686 45.04 -85.04 -16.15
C ALA A 686 44.88 -86.04 -17.31
N GLY A 687 43.92 -85.82 -18.22
CA GLY A 687 43.70 -86.66 -19.39
C GLY A 687 42.96 -87.97 -19.08
N VAL A 688 42.26 -88.04 -17.95
CA VAL A 688 41.43 -89.20 -17.57
C VAL A 688 40.26 -89.31 -18.54
N GLU A 689 40.09 -90.48 -19.16
CA GLU A 689 39.00 -90.74 -20.11
C GLU A 689 37.63 -90.70 -19.42
N ALA A 690 36.60 -90.33 -20.18
CA ALA A 690 35.25 -90.08 -19.64
C ALA A 690 34.62 -91.30 -18.95
N ASP A 691 35.05 -92.51 -19.30
CA ASP A 691 34.54 -93.77 -18.77
C ASP A 691 35.32 -94.29 -17.54
N ASP A 692 36.28 -93.51 -17.02
CA ASP A 692 36.97 -93.86 -15.78
C ASP A 692 35.99 -93.88 -14.58
N PRO A 693 35.97 -94.95 -13.78
CA PRO A 693 35.03 -95.11 -12.67
C PRO A 693 35.14 -94.00 -11.61
N GLU A 694 36.31 -93.40 -11.40
CA GLU A 694 36.48 -92.32 -10.42
C GLU A 694 35.81 -91.03 -10.92
N LEU A 695 35.96 -90.69 -12.20
CA LEU A 695 35.33 -89.51 -12.78
C LEU A 695 33.79 -89.65 -12.78
N LYS A 696 33.28 -90.84 -13.07
CA LYS A 696 31.84 -91.12 -13.07
C LYS A 696 31.23 -91.00 -11.67
N SER A 697 31.90 -91.52 -10.65
CA SER A 697 31.49 -91.39 -9.24
C SER A 697 31.41 -89.91 -8.80
N VAL A 698 32.42 -89.11 -9.16
CA VAL A 698 32.41 -87.67 -8.86
C VAL A 698 31.28 -86.95 -9.58
N GLN A 699 31.00 -87.29 -10.84
CA GLN A 699 29.91 -86.67 -11.60
C GLN A 699 28.52 -87.01 -11.07
N ASP A 700 28.30 -88.25 -10.66
CA ASP A 700 27.02 -88.66 -10.09
C ASP A 700 26.79 -88.00 -8.72
N ARG A 701 27.84 -87.90 -7.89
CA ARG A 701 27.73 -87.20 -6.59
C ARG A 701 27.46 -85.70 -6.72
N ILE A 702 28.05 -85.04 -7.73
CA ILE A 702 27.73 -83.64 -8.04
C ILE A 702 26.25 -83.51 -8.42
N ARG A 703 25.72 -84.42 -9.26
CA ARG A 703 24.32 -84.39 -9.70
C ARG A 703 23.34 -84.56 -8.55
N ASP A 704 23.64 -85.47 -7.62
CA ASP A 704 22.83 -85.67 -6.42
C ASP A 704 22.81 -84.41 -5.54
N LEU A 705 23.97 -83.78 -5.33
CA LEU A 705 24.07 -82.54 -4.55
C LEU A 705 23.40 -81.34 -5.26
N GLU A 706 23.46 -81.26 -6.59
CA GLU A 706 22.76 -80.22 -7.36
C GLU A 706 21.23 -80.38 -7.29
N THR A 707 20.72 -81.60 -7.12
CA THR A 707 19.27 -81.84 -6.94
C THR A 707 18.79 -81.45 -5.55
N ASP A 708 19.67 -81.53 -4.55
CA ASP A 708 19.40 -81.26 -3.13
C ASP A 708 19.55 -79.79 -2.72
N VAL A 709 20.16 -78.94 -3.56
CA VAL A 709 20.46 -77.53 -3.25
C VAL A 709 19.64 -76.61 -4.14
N ALA A 710 18.94 -75.63 -3.54
CA ALA A 710 18.09 -74.71 -4.29
C ALA A 710 18.89 -73.88 -5.34
N PRO A 711 18.30 -73.54 -6.50
CA PRO A 711 19.00 -72.93 -7.64
C PRO A 711 19.81 -71.67 -7.29
N GLU A 712 19.27 -70.86 -6.39
CA GLU A 712 19.84 -69.58 -5.95
C GLU A 712 21.19 -69.75 -5.23
N HIS A 713 21.39 -70.89 -4.56
CA HIS A 713 22.64 -71.23 -3.86
C HIS A 713 23.65 -71.94 -4.78
N LEU A 714 23.17 -72.61 -5.85
CA LEU A 714 24.02 -73.19 -6.90
C LEU A 714 24.73 -72.11 -7.71
N ASP A 715 24.09 -70.97 -7.96
CA ASP A 715 24.68 -69.83 -8.67
C ASP A 715 25.85 -69.18 -7.92
N ARG A 716 25.95 -69.36 -6.59
CA ARG A 716 27.10 -68.93 -5.80
C ARG A 716 28.29 -69.88 -6.02
N GLY A 717 28.06 -71.19 -5.90
CA GLY A 717 29.08 -72.20 -6.17
C GLY A 717 29.61 -72.14 -7.62
N ARG A 718 28.71 -71.94 -8.60
CA ARG A 718 29.10 -71.78 -10.02
C ARG A 718 29.96 -70.54 -10.27
N ARG A 719 29.72 -69.43 -9.56
CA ARG A 719 30.56 -68.23 -9.62
C ARG A 719 31.94 -68.45 -9.01
N GLU A 720 32.03 -69.17 -7.89
CA GLU A 720 33.31 -69.53 -7.27
C GLU A 720 34.11 -70.51 -8.15
N ILE A 721 33.45 -71.45 -8.82
CA ILE A 721 34.07 -72.37 -9.78
C ILE A 721 34.53 -71.65 -11.06
N ALA A 722 33.74 -70.70 -11.58
CA ALA A 722 34.11 -69.90 -12.76
C ALA A 722 35.35 -69.02 -12.51
N ALA A 723 35.59 -68.60 -11.26
CA ALA A 723 36.78 -67.85 -10.87
C ALA A 723 38.08 -68.70 -10.81
N LEU A 724 37.98 -70.04 -10.80
CA LEU A 724 39.12 -70.97 -10.69
C LEU A 724 39.62 -71.50 -12.05
N LEU A 725 39.01 -71.09 -13.17
CA LEU A 725 39.43 -71.49 -14.53
C LEU A 725 40.32 -70.40 -15.18
N PRO A 726 41.56 -70.72 -15.62
CA PRO A 726 42.41 -69.76 -16.31
C PRO A 726 41.86 -69.40 -17.70
N GLY A 727 41.83 -68.08 -17.98
CA GLY A 727 41.08 -67.49 -19.08
C GLY A 727 41.55 -67.86 -20.49
N THR A 728 40.60 -68.23 -21.33
CA THR A 728 40.69 -68.10 -22.79
C THR A 728 39.91 -66.84 -23.21
N SER A 729 40.63 -65.73 -23.25
CA SER A 729 40.21 -64.52 -23.93
C SER A 729 40.38 -64.70 -25.45
N GLY A 730 39.27 -64.68 -26.21
CA GLY A 730 39.24 -64.31 -27.63
C GLY A 730 38.53 -65.28 -28.59
N SER A 731 37.44 -64.77 -29.22
CA SER A 731 36.95 -65.07 -30.60
C SER A 731 36.63 -66.54 -30.95
N SER A 732 35.46 -66.99 -31.43
CA SER A 732 34.26 -66.40 -32.04
C SER A 732 33.22 -67.51 -32.25
N GLY A 733 31.92 -67.18 -32.29
CA GLY A 733 30.90 -67.99 -32.98
C GLY A 733 30.05 -68.91 -32.09
N THR A 734 28.73 -68.71 -32.17
CA THR A 734 27.69 -69.75 -32.14
C THR A 734 28.15 -71.18 -31.85
N ASP A 735 27.67 -71.80 -30.76
CA ASP A 735 26.87 -73.05 -30.82
C ASP A 735 26.67 -73.73 -29.43
N TRP A 736 26.07 -73.05 -28.45
CA TRP A 736 25.53 -73.73 -27.25
C TRP A 736 24.10 -73.29 -26.87
N ALA A 737 23.51 -72.40 -27.66
CA ALA A 737 22.11 -71.98 -27.53
C ALA A 737 21.10 -73.03 -28.06
N GLN A 738 21.52 -74.24 -28.42
CA GLN A 738 20.65 -75.26 -29.03
C GLN A 738 20.34 -76.48 -28.16
N LEU A 739 20.75 -76.55 -26.89
CA LEU A 739 20.61 -77.78 -26.10
C LEU A 739 19.63 -77.76 -24.91
N ALA A 740 18.78 -76.75 -24.72
CA ALA A 740 17.72 -76.85 -23.69
C ALA A 740 16.49 -75.93 -23.88
N LEU A 741 16.11 -75.64 -25.13
CA LEU A 741 14.73 -75.25 -25.46
C LEU A 741 13.96 -76.54 -25.78
N MET A 742 13.14 -77.05 -24.85
CA MET A 742 11.96 -77.94 -24.98
C MET A 742 11.60 -78.34 -23.53
N GLU A 743 10.43 -78.13 -22.91
CA GLU A 743 9.07 -77.77 -23.32
C GLU A 743 8.23 -77.52 -22.00
N PRO A 744 6.89 -77.29 -21.96
CA PRO A 744 6.34 -75.97 -21.62
C PRO A 744 5.26 -75.89 -20.50
N LEU A 745 4.95 -74.63 -20.16
CA LEU A 745 3.76 -74.00 -19.56
C LEU A 745 2.40 -74.75 -19.56
N HIS A 746 1.63 -74.65 -18.45
CA HIS A 746 0.19 -74.28 -18.49
C HIS A 746 -0.47 -73.98 -17.12
N ARG A 747 -0.87 -72.71 -16.88
CA ARG A 747 -2.28 -72.25 -16.65
C ARG A 747 -2.33 -70.83 -16.03
N LYS A 748 -2.93 -69.90 -16.77
CA LYS A 748 -3.48 -68.60 -16.36
C LYS A 748 -4.92 -68.53 -16.88
N GLN A 749 -5.71 -67.58 -16.33
CA GLN A 749 -7.06 -67.09 -16.73
C GLN A 749 -8.24 -67.71 -15.95
N ILE A 750 -9.26 -66.99 -15.43
CA ILE A 750 -9.84 -65.62 -15.56
C ILE A 750 -10.71 -65.42 -14.28
N SER A 751 -10.62 -64.31 -13.53
CA SER A 751 -11.41 -63.05 -13.59
C SER A 751 -12.89 -63.10 -13.12
N ALA A 752 -13.21 -62.10 -12.29
CA ALA A 752 -14.44 -61.30 -12.19
C ALA A 752 -15.64 -61.71 -11.30
N ALA A 753 -15.96 -60.72 -10.43
CA ALA A 753 -17.28 -60.17 -10.12
C ALA A 753 -18.23 -60.94 -9.18
N ALA A 754 -18.44 -60.36 -8.00
CA ALA A 754 -19.68 -60.50 -7.23
C ALA A 754 -20.15 -59.09 -6.82
N ASP A 755 -21.12 -58.58 -7.57
CA ASP A 755 -22.02 -57.49 -7.22
C ASP A 755 -23.43 -58.08 -7.27
N LYS A 756 -24.30 -57.63 -6.33
CA LYS A 756 -25.75 -57.88 -6.27
C LYS A 756 -26.19 -59.32 -5.95
N LYS A 757 -27.23 -59.58 -5.18
CA LYS A 757 -28.16 -58.82 -4.33
C LYS A 757 -29.06 -59.87 -3.65
N ASP A 758 -29.82 -59.40 -2.68
CA ASP A 758 -31.17 -59.86 -2.36
C ASP A 758 -31.38 -61.03 -1.35
N VAL A 759 -32.17 -60.66 -0.34
CA VAL A 759 -33.24 -61.44 0.33
C VAL A 759 -32.72 -62.39 1.43
N GLN A 760 -33.19 -62.34 2.68
CA GLN A 760 -34.46 -61.89 3.27
C GLN A 760 -34.27 -61.51 4.75
#